data_AF-A0A7R9PRS3-F1
#
_entry.id   AF-A0A7R9PRS3-F1
#
_cell.length_a   1.000
_cell.length_b   1.000
_cell.length_c   1.000
_cell.angle_alpha   90.00
_cell.angle_beta   90.00
_cell.angle_gamma   90.00
#
_symmetry.space_group_name_H-M   'P 1'
#
loop_
_entity.id
_entity.type
_entity.pdbx_description
1 polymer ?
#
loop_
_entity_poly.entity_id
_entity_poly.type
_entity_poly.pdbx_seq_one_letter_code
_entity_poly.pdbx_strand_id
1 'polypeptide(L)'
;DPDSSTLELVFDTPGSKFSRKIAVLLERTIQPQLKFAAIVTSPWKKAAGKFYVVDTANEYSLNALLQNDQEEYSARLGAKKSGSASHQTYTPILEYKTPEGVHPLSGGHTEQGYGVTGSVVIDKSDSTRKYTLKSVSVKTPKGTLTVDGTLVQEKDLISNDLKWKHEDNEIHTKSKLQRLGPSGFSVEVGAKVSKFPNAGFAVKWDYHRDTNKLDNSLIVTHGQDLNSETARVTLIQSARYRLENVRNFEFETKNKVTYPLIGLVVKVDAAASPSAVSYDVEGGYDKYKFGSELDAKCKGNGNFEIEFELEALGESLEFDAKRTVISKDKSKLEAVLELKPGGKYQLVTDLTHIFKQNDVNLQVDALLKLAGRPEDIKGSTAVIVNKELLELFAKLSSGSNEYLDIDWKLNRAVGKPSGDIKVFLKGLVEANAQYKYVSGKGSATLNIDLPKQGRKIKGTGDLAVTGSNHVASVDLYWDADKDSKKSLHFETNSDITKNSLDSKNSLVVLQQKTTLNVKGTLKGKLMDGHLVGQADLTLPKSRQLTVKLDRTLHLSRGSVELDGKLELVAKENAASSGNLLSLETKIKAEEANQLLDSLVRIALKTSQGKDLSASVVVKNTPQREQRLLEASTQVESSYFKTLTAQVSAEVSQTHITYKGHAAQGPETALDVSGRFDRGHDGKVLLRVDNTFALAFGLDNTIQITLPLEKIKTLKLTTSVNVDADNNNAVLKTDNALTLNGAETYKFGGEANRQKEKGTAKIVLILPKEQPRTLSTSWHVNDENGETFHSDSTTCAGLCSETFHSDSTICTGLCSETFHSDSTICAGLCSETFHSDSTICTGFVARHSILTVQHALVSVARHSILTVQYALVFVVRHSILTVQYALVFVARHSILTGQHALVFVVRHSILTVQYALVFVARHSILTVQHALVSVARHSILTVQYALVFVARHSILTVQYALVFDSETFHSDSTICAGLCSEKFHSDSTICAGICSETFHSDSTICAGLCSETFHSDSTICAGLCKVYKRGGSASLQWAGNQNAEITVEALVPKDRSGLEVRLTANTPKLGNVELTLQNKQCSTTETDYLGLVPCSRSFFTCSSTQIQALTAA
;
A
#
# COMPACT_ATOMS: atom_id res chain seq x y z
N ASP A 1 95.86 33.44 36.94
CA ASP A 1 95.80 33.37 35.47
C ASP A 1 94.41 32.83 35.11
N PRO A 2 93.57 33.52 34.33
CA PRO A 2 92.22 33.03 33.99
C PRO A 2 92.22 31.69 33.24
N ASP A 3 93.34 31.37 32.58
CA ASP A 3 93.51 30.14 31.81
C ASP A 3 94.25 29.04 32.59
N SER A 4 94.63 29.29 33.86
CA SER A 4 95.18 28.26 34.77
C SER A 4 94.73 28.39 36.23
N SER A 5 94.37 27.28 36.86
CA SER A 5 93.95 27.21 38.27
C SER A 5 94.69 26.10 38.99
N THR A 6 95.26 26.40 40.16
CA THR A 6 95.98 25.45 41.00
C THR A 6 95.38 25.40 42.39
N LEU A 7 95.14 24.20 42.91
CA LEU A 7 94.69 23.94 44.28
C LEU A 7 95.71 23.03 44.95
N GLU A 8 96.40 23.55 45.97
CA GLU A 8 97.30 22.75 46.79
C GLU A 8 96.62 22.39 48.12
N LEU A 9 96.57 21.10 48.43
CA LEU A 9 96.09 20.56 49.69
C LEU A 9 97.27 19.92 50.42
N VAL A 10 97.73 20.55 51.48
CA VAL A 10 98.85 20.08 52.29
C VAL A 10 98.32 19.51 53.60
N PHE A 11 98.55 18.22 53.81
CA PHE A 11 98.28 17.53 55.06
C PHE A 11 99.62 17.35 55.79
N ASP A 12 99.82 18.16 56.81
CA ASP A 12 101.01 18.11 57.66
C ASP A 12 100.63 17.75 59.10
N THR A 13 101.53 17.08 59.81
CA THR A 13 101.38 16.75 61.24
C THR A 13 102.52 17.42 62.01
N PRO A 14 102.37 18.70 62.38
CA PRO A 14 103.43 19.45 63.05
C PRO A 14 103.85 18.76 64.36
N GLY A 15 105.16 18.54 64.56
CA GLY A 15 105.74 17.96 65.78
C GLY A 15 106.07 16.45 65.74
N SER A 16 105.82 15.75 64.63
CA SER A 16 106.22 14.34 64.46
C SER A 16 107.74 14.18 64.28
N LYS A 17 108.36 13.17 64.90
CA LYS A 17 109.80 12.82 64.75
C LYS A 17 110.21 12.44 63.32
N PHE A 18 109.24 12.08 62.47
CA PHE A 18 109.43 11.83 61.04
C PHE A 18 108.54 12.78 60.25
N SER A 19 109.06 13.43 59.21
CA SER A 19 108.24 14.25 58.31
C SER A 19 107.17 13.38 57.64
N ARG A 20 105.89 13.69 57.87
CA ARG A 20 104.72 12.99 57.32
C ARG A 20 103.92 13.87 56.34
N LYS A 21 104.54 14.94 55.83
CA LYS A 21 103.87 15.91 54.96
C LYS A 21 103.43 15.26 53.65
N ILE A 22 102.11 15.23 53.41
CA ILE A 22 101.52 14.85 52.13
C ILE A 22 100.98 16.13 51.47
N ALA A 23 101.45 16.44 50.27
CA ALA A 23 100.92 17.53 49.46
C ALA A 23 100.21 16.96 48.24
N VAL A 24 98.97 17.38 47.99
CA VAL A 24 98.24 17.10 46.76
C VAL A 24 98.06 18.41 46.01
N LEU A 25 98.69 18.54 44.85
CA LEU A 25 98.55 19.69 43.96
C LEU A 25 97.68 19.31 42.77
N LEU A 26 96.52 19.93 42.65
CA LEU A 26 95.65 19.82 41.48
C LEU A 26 95.86 21.06 40.60
N GLU A 27 96.13 20.85 39.31
CA GLU A 27 96.30 21.92 38.34
C GLU A 27 95.33 21.72 37.17
N ARG A 28 94.76 22.81 36.68
CA ARG A 28 93.98 22.86 35.45
C ARG A 28 94.50 23.99 34.57
N THR A 29 94.65 23.75 33.28
CA THR A 29 95.01 24.74 32.27
C THR A 29 94.09 24.59 31.06
N ILE A 30 93.62 25.69 30.47
CA ILE A 30 92.72 25.69 29.31
C ILE A 30 93.47 26.03 28.01
N GLN A 31 94.46 26.93 28.06
CA GLN A 31 95.29 27.30 26.91
C GLN A 31 96.79 27.20 27.24
N PRO A 32 97.66 26.85 26.28
CA PRO A 32 97.38 26.54 24.87
C PRO A 32 96.79 25.13 24.63
N GLN A 33 96.70 24.29 25.66
CA GLN A 33 96.09 22.97 25.61
C GLN A 33 95.26 22.71 26.87
N LEU A 34 94.12 22.02 26.74
CA LEU A 34 93.33 21.58 27.88
C LEU A 34 94.14 20.55 28.65
N LYS A 35 94.61 20.89 29.85
CA LYS A 35 95.43 20.03 30.72
C LYS A 35 94.86 20.00 32.13
N PHE A 36 94.84 18.82 32.72
CA PHE A 36 94.55 18.56 34.12
C PHE A 36 95.73 17.80 34.71
N ALA A 37 96.19 18.17 35.90
CA ALA A 37 97.22 17.45 36.63
C ALA A 37 96.81 17.28 38.10
N ALA A 38 97.20 16.17 38.69
CA ALA A 38 97.01 15.85 40.09
C ALA A 38 98.31 15.22 40.61
N ILE A 39 99.04 15.93 41.46
CA ILE A 39 100.37 15.55 41.95
C ILE A 39 100.28 15.31 43.45
N VAL A 40 100.48 14.08 43.88
CA VAL A 40 100.55 13.67 45.29
C VAL A 40 102.02 13.48 45.66
N THR A 41 102.54 14.27 46.58
CA THR A 41 103.88 14.16 47.13
C THR A 41 103.80 13.76 48.59
N SER A 42 104.37 12.62 48.95
CA SER A 42 104.48 12.14 50.33
C SER A 42 105.94 11.71 50.64
N PRO A 43 106.34 11.53 51.91
CA PRO A 43 107.72 11.21 52.28
C PRO A 43 108.26 9.86 51.76
N TRP A 44 107.36 9.02 51.30
CA TRP A 44 107.51 7.61 50.95
C TRP A 44 107.03 7.30 49.54
N LYS A 45 106.32 8.23 48.89
CA LYS A 45 105.77 8.05 47.54
C LYS A 45 105.51 9.39 46.86
N LYS A 46 105.85 9.53 45.59
CA LYS A 46 105.40 10.63 44.72
C LYS A 46 104.58 10.06 43.59
N ALA A 47 103.35 10.51 43.40
CA ALA A 47 102.53 10.12 42.25
C ALA A 47 102.00 11.35 41.54
N ALA A 48 101.87 11.33 40.22
CA ALA A 48 101.29 12.43 39.45
C ALA A 48 100.44 11.89 38.29
N GLY A 49 99.14 12.18 38.29
CA GLY A 49 98.27 11.96 37.14
C GLY A 49 98.17 13.24 36.31
N LYS A 50 98.25 13.15 34.99
CA LYS A 50 98.07 14.28 34.05
C LYS A 50 97.21 13.83 32.89
N PHE A 51 96.18 14.58 32.56
CA PHE A 51 95.36 14.39 31.37
C PHE A 51 95.47 15.63 30.51
N TYR A 52 95.67 15.49 29.21
CA TYR A 52 95.67 16.64 28.31
C TYR A 52 95.24 16.29 26.90
N VAL A 53 94.61 17.26 26.24
CA VAL A 53 94.24 17.15 24.83
C VAL A 53 95.27 17.88 23.99
N VAL A 54 95.86 17.15 23.05
CA VAL A 54 96.71 17.69 22.00
C VAL A 54 95.82 17.91 20.79
N ASP A 55 95.58 19.17 20.42
CA ASP A 55 94.97 19.53 19.14
C ASP A 55 95.93 20.43 18.38
N THR A 56 96.68 19.84 17.46
CA THR A 56 97.70 20.52 16.67
C THR A 56 97.49 20.23 15.18
N ALA A 57 98.27 20.89 14.32
CA ALA A 57 98.30 20.60 12.90
C ALA A 57 98.63 19.13 12.59
N ASN A 58 99.40 18.46 13.46
CA ASN A 58 99.94 17.12 13.23
C ASN A 58 99.27 16.03 14.07
N GLU A 59 98.39 16.40 15.00
CA GLU A 59 97.84 15.43 15.96
C GLU A 59 96.54 15.92 16.59
N TYR A 60 95.61 14.98 16.77
CA TYR A 60 94.50 15.14 17.69
C TYR A 60 94.46 13.95 18.64
N SER A 61 94.83 14.13 19.90
CA SER A 61 94.87 13.03 20.87
C SER A 61 94.54 13.46 22.28
N LEU A 62 93.97 12.53 23.02
CA LEU A 62 93.83 12.55 24.46
C LEU A 62 95.01 11.78 25.05
N ASN A 63 95.76 12.43 25.93
CA ASN A 63 96.89 11.83 26.63
C ASN A 63 96.56 11.76 28.11
N ALA A 64 96.83 10.61 28.70
CA ALA A 64 96.84 10.37 30.13
C ALA A 64 98.26 9.96 30.52
N LEU A 65 98.80 10.50 31.59
CA LEU A 65 100.12 10.18 32.10
C LEU A 65 100.03 10.02 33.61
N LEU A 66 100.46 8.88 34.12
CA LEU A 66 100.50 8.55 35.53
C LEU A 66 101.94 8.25 35.91
N GLN A 67 102.54 9.14 36.69
CA GLN A 67 103.87 8.99 37.25
C GLN A 67 103.74 8.41 38.66
N ASN A 68 104.57 7.44 39.01
CA ASN A 68 104.60 6.78 40.31
C ASN A 68 106.07 6.56 40.70
N ASP A 69 106.61 7.43 41.54
CA ASP A 69 108.02 7.59 41.88
C ASP A 69 108.89 7.82 40.63
N GLN A 70 109.73 6.86 40.24
CA GLN A 70 110.52 6.90 39.00
C GLN A 70 109.83 6.19 37.82
N GLU A 71 108.71 5.52 38.05
CA GLU A 71 107.95 4.82 37.03
C GLU A 71 106.95 5.74 36.32
N GLU A 72 106.83 5.61 35.00
CA GLU A 72 105.90 6.40 34.19
C GLU A 72 105.00 5.47 33.38
N TYR A 73 103.69 5.64 33.57
CA TYR A 73 102.65 5.04 32.75
C TYR A 73 102.02 6.14 31.90
N SER A 74 101.71 5.86 30.66
CA SER A 74 100.91 6.79 29.85
C SER A 74 99.94 6.05 28.96
N ALA A 75 98.86 6.70 28.56
CA ALA A 75 97.94 6.21 27.54
C ALA A 75 97.63 7.36 26.60
N ARG A 76 97.67 7.10 25.30
CA ARG A 76 97.47 8.09 24.25
C ARG A 76 96.49 7.52 23.25
N LEU A 77 95.32 8.16 23.18
CA LEU A 77 94.23 7.82 22.29
C LEU A 77 93.95 8.98 21.35
N GLY A 78 94.00 8.76 20.05
CA GLY A 78 93.75 9.83 19.10
C GLY A 78 94.02 9.44 17.67
N ALA A 79 94.42 10.42 16.86
CA ALA A 79 94.91 10.21 15.52
C ALA A 79 96.01 11.22 15.17
N LYS A 80 97.04 10.76 14.47
CA LYS A 80 98.01 11.62 13.79
C LYS A 80 97.30 12.27 12.61
N LYS A 81 97.38 13.60 12.52
CA LYS A 81 96.91 14.39 11.39
C LYS A 81 98.09 14.63 10.44
N SER A 82 97.87 14.46 9.15
CA SER A 82 98.87 14.79 8.12
C SER A 82 98.18 15.29 6.85
N GLY A 83 98.82 16.20 6.12
CA GLY A 83 98.28 16.82 4.90
C GLY A 83 97.84 18.28 5.07
N SER A 84 97.09 18.80 4.09
CA SER A 84 96.61 20.20 4.03
C SER A 84 95.21 20.36 4.62
N ALA A 85 94.72 21.59 4.79
CA ALA A 85 93.35 21.83 5.29
C ALA A 85 92.24 21.21 4.42
N SER A 86 92.49 21.07 3.11
CA SER A 86 91.59 20.44 2.13
C SER A 86 91.81 18.92 1.96
N HIS A 87 92.89 18.36 2.50
CA HIS A 87 93.22 16.92 2.42
C HIS A 87 93.90 16.47 3.71
N GLN A 88 93.15 15.82 4.61
CA GLN A 88 93.63 15.42 5.93
C GLN A 88 93.61 13.90 6.10
N THR A 89 94.77 13.29 6.32
CA THR A 89 94.88 11.87 6.68
C THR A 89 94.98 11.72 8.19
N TYR A 90 94.07 10.94 8.77
CA TYR A 90 94.00 10.57 10.18
C TYR A 90 94.45 9.11 10.34
N THR A 91 95.57 8.91 11.03
CA THR A 91 96.04 7.55 11.38
C THR A 91 95.84 7.34 12.88
N PRO A 92 95.18 6.27 13.33
CA PRO A 92 94.87 6.07 14.75
C PRO A 92 96.15 6.02 15.58
N ILE A 93 96.09 6.66 16.75
CA ILE A 93 97.07 6.55 17.82
C ILE A 93 96.35 5.82 18.94
N LEU A 94 96.85 4.63 19.27
CA LEU A 94 96.47 3.94 20.49
C LEU A 94 97.75 3.37 21.06
N GLU A 95 98.29 4.02 22.08
CA GLU A 95 99.56 3.64 22.69
C GLU A 95 99.38 3.69 24.20
N TYR A 96 99.99 2.75 24.92
CA TYR A 96 100.18 2.90 26.35
C TYR A 96 101.63 2.59 26.71
N LYS A 97 102.18 3.27 27.72
CA LYS A 97 103.54 3.08 28.21
C LYS A 97 103.48 2.46 29.60
N THR A 98 104.36 1.50 29.85
CA THR A 98 104.68 0.96 31.18
C THR A 98 106.18 1.18 31.45
N PRO A 99 106.68 0.96 32.68
CA PRO A 99 108.11 1.06 32.99
C PRO A 99 108.99 0.15 32.12
N GLU A 100 108.41 -0.94 31.60
CA GLU A 100 109.09 -1.92 30.75
C GLU A 100 109.20 -1.45 29.29
N GLY A 101 108.41 -0.47 28.86
CA GLY A 101 108.47 0.07 27.50
C GLY A 101 107.17 0.73 27.02
N VAL A 102 107.22 1.30 25.81
CA VAL A 102 106.06 1.85 25.10
C VAL A 102 105.43 0.73 24.27
N HIS A 103 104.14 0.48 24.48
CA HIS A 103 103.35 -0.55 23.80
C HIS A 103 102.34 0.10 22.84
N PRO A 104 102.68 0.19 21.54
CA PRO A 104 101.73 0.67 20.55
C PRO A 104 100.68 -0.40 20.25
N LEU A 105 99.41 -0.07 20.48
CA LEU A 105 98.26 -0.86 20.03
C LEU A 105 97.79 -0.45 18.61
N SER A 106 98.35 0.63 18.07
CA SER A 106 98.22 1.07 16.68
C SER A 106 99.37 0.58 15.82
N GLY A 107 99.08 0.08 14.60
CA GLY A 107 100.11 -0.33 13.63
C GLY A 107 100.27 -1.84 13.41
N GLY A 108 99.42 -2.68 14.00
CA GLY A 108 99.24 -4.09 13.58
C GLY A 108 100.07 -5.14 14.31
N HIS A 109 100.96 -4.74 15.22
CA HIS A 109 101.76 -5.65 16.05
C HIS A 109 101.40 -5.46 17.51
N THR A 110 100.55 -6.35 18.06
CA THR A 110 100.16 -6.30 19.48
C THR A 110 100.13 -7.70 20.08
N GLU A 111 100.82 -7.89 21.21
CA GLU A 111 100.83 -9.15 21.98
C GLU A 111 99.58 -9.32 22.87
N GLN A 112 98.76 -8.26 23.04
CA GLN A 112 97.66 -8.20 24.02
C GLN A 112 96.24 -8.42 23.45
N GLY A 113 96.09 -8.82 22.19
CA GLY A 113 94.79 -9.18 21.60
C GLY A 113 93.85 -8.02 21.23
N TYR A 114 94.21 -6.77 21.54
CA TYR A 114 93.52 -5.56 21.07
C TYR A 114 94.39 -4.78 20.09
N GLY A 115 93.79 -4.13 19.11
CA GLY A 115 94.54 -3.26 18.21
C GLY A 115 93.65 -2.47 17.25
N VAL A 116 94.13 -1.31 16.82
CA VAL A 116 93.46 -0.48 15.81
C VAL A 116 94.44 -0.14 14.70
N THR A 117 94.09 -0.45 13.45
CA THR A 117 94.93 -0.19 12.27
C THR A 117 94.14 0.48 11.16
N GLY A 118 94.85 0.93 10.11
CA GLY A 118 94.27 1.63 8.97
C GLY A 118 94.38 3.15 9.08
N SER A 119 93.70 3.86 8.20
CA SER A 119 93.65 5.33 8.21
C SER A 119 92.35 5.86 7.62
N VAL A 120 91.96 7.07 8.02
CA VAL A 120 90.82 7.79 7.45
C VAL A 120 91.34 9.03 6.74
N VAL A 121 91.17 9.10 5.44
CA VAL A 121 91.49 10.29 4.65
C VAL A 121 90.23 11.12 4.47
N ILE A 122 90.29 12.41 4.80
CA ILE A 122 89.19 13.36 4.67
C ILE A 122 89.58 14.42 3.64
N ASP A 123 88.94 14.38 2.48
CA ASP A 123 89.00 15.42 1.46
C ASP A 123 87.88 16.44 1.70
N LYS A 124 88.23 17.72 1.82
CA LYS A 124 87.30 18.83 2.05
C LYS A 124 87.39 19.83 0.90
N SER A 125 86.24 20.12 0.31
CA SER A 125 86.02 21.22 -0.64
C SER A 125 84.87 22.11 -0.14
N ASP A 126 84.58 23.20 -0.84
CA ASP A 126 83.53 24.16 -0.45
C ASP A 126 82.13 23.53 -0.29
N SER A 127 81.83 22.45 -1.01
CA SER A 127 80.51 21.79 -1.03
C SER A 127 80.53 20.29 -0.71
N THR A 128 81.70 19.65 -0.68
CA THR A 128 81.84 18.19 -0.59
C THR A 128 82.83 17.77 0.49
N ARG A 129 82.46 16.77 1.28
CA ARG A 129 83.31 16.05 2.24
C ARG A 129 83.37 14.58 1.85
N LYS A 130 84.57 14.09 1.53
CA LYS A 130 84.79 12.67 1.21
C LYS A 130 85.69 12.04 2.26
N TYR A 131 85.20 10.97 2.88
CA TYR A 131 85.91 10.14 3.85
C TYR A 131 86.34 8.84 3.14
N THR A 132 87.63 8.54 3.12
CA THR A 132 88.18 7.30 2.57
C THR A 132 88.78 6.50 3.73
N LEU A 133 88.12 5.39 4.09
CA LEU A 133 88.56 4.43 5.09
C LEU A 133 89.52 3.44 4.42
N LYS A 134 90.81 3.51 4.74
CA LYS A 134 91.83 2.59 4.22
C LYS A 134 92.10 1.51 5.27
N SER A 135 91.48 0.34 5.10
CA SER A 135 91.63 -0.83 5.98
C SER A 135 91.49 -0.56 7.48
N VAL A 136 90.49 0.24 7.88
CA VAL A 136 90.28 0.59 9.30
C VAL A 136 89.84 -0.66 10.05
N SER A 137 90.72 -1.22 10.89
CA SER A 137 90.49 -2.51 11.54
C SER A 137 90.56 -2.39 13.04
N VAL A 138 89.60 -2.99 13.74
CA VAL A 138 89.57 -3.14 15.19
C VAL A 138 89.72 -4.63 15.51
N LYS A 139 90.84 -5.00 16.13
CA LYS A 139 91.13 -6.34 16.61
C LYS A 139 90.69 -6.46 18.08
N THR A 140 89.95 -7.50 18.41
CA THR A 140 89.54 -7.86 19.77
C THR A 140 89.75 -9.36 20.01
N PRO A 141 89.68 -9.86 21.26
CA PRO A 141 89.73 -11.30 21.54
C PRO A 141 88.62 -12.12 20.87
N LYS A 142 87.52 -11.48 20.45
CA LYS A 142 86.38 -12.12 19.76
C LYS A 142 86.47 -12.07 18.23
N GLY A 143 87.57 -11.56 17.68
CA GLY A 143 87.78 -11.45 16.24
C GLY A 143 88.15 -10.03 15.79
N THR A 144 88.39 -9.89 14.49
CA THR A 144 88.76 -8.63 13.85
C THR A 144 87.59 -8.12 13.00
N LEU A 145 87.21 -6.85 13.19
CA LEU A 145 86.29 -6.14 12.32
C LEU A 145 87.09 -5.13 11.49
N THR A 146 87.04 -5.26 10.18
CA THR A 146 87.69 -4.34 9.24
C THR A 146 86.64 -3.63 8.41
N VAL A 147 86.78 -2.32 8.25
CA VAL A 147 85.96 -1.48 7.38
C VAL A 147 86.86 -0.79 6.37
N ASP A 148 86.56 -0.98 5.09
CA ASP A 148 87.25 -0.32 3.98
C ASP A 148 86.23 0.37 3.06
N GLY A 149 86.62 1.47 2.43
CA GLY A 149 85.84 2.11 1.38
C GLY A 149 85.65 3.60 1.57
N THR A 150 84.57 4.15 1.01
CA THR A 150 84.35 5.61 0.94
C THR A 150 82.97 6.01 1.41
N LEU A 151 82.89 7.16 2.07
CA LEU A 151 81.66 7.89 2.41
C LEU A 151 81.79 9.31 1.82
N VAL A 152 80.83 9.73 1.01
CA VAL A 152 80.77 11.08 0.41
C VAL A 152 79.54 11.79 0.95
N GLN A 153 79.74 13.02 1.43
CA GLN A 153 78.69 13.90 1.92
C GLN A 153 78.78 15.25 1.19
N GLU A 154 77.70 15.60 0.51
CA GLU A 154 77.45 16.91 -0.11
C GLU A 154 76.17 17.50 0.50
N LYS A 155 75.79 18.71 0.07
CA LYS A 155 74.59 19.40 0.58
C LYS A 155 73.31 18.58 0.42
N ASP A 156 73.13 17.93 -0.73
CA ASP A 156 71.92 17.21 -1.12
C ASP A 156 72.19 15.73 -1.44
N LEU A 157 73.38 15.20 -1.11
CA LEU A 157 73.79 13.83 -1.41
C LEU A 157 74.59 13.23 -0.25
N ILE A 158 74.22 12.03 0.18
CA ILE A 158 75.04 11.17 1.06
C ILE A 158 75.19 9.84 0.33
N SER A 159 76.42 9.37 0.12
CA SER A 159 76.64 8.05 -0.47
C SER A 159 77.78 7.31 0.21
N ASN A 160 77.68 5.99 0.27
CA ASN A 160 78.73 5.13 0.78
C ASN A 160 78.99 3.93 -0.13
N ASP A 161 80.22 3.45 -0.12
CA ASP A 161 80.66 2.18 -0.69
C ASP A 161 81.61 1.57 0.34
N LEU A 162 81.09 0.66 1.18
CA LEU A 162 81.77 0.15 2.37
C LEU A 162 81.82 -1.37 2.36
N LYS A 163 83.00 -1.91 2.65
CA LYS A 163 83.22 -3.35 2.85
C LYS A 163 83.47 -3.60 4.33
N TRP A 164 82.57 -4.35 4.95
CA TRP A 164 82.64 -4.77 6.34
C TRP A 164 83.13 -6.21 6.38
N LYS A 165 84.31 -6.46 6.91
CA LYS A 165 84.88 -7.80 7.04
C LYS A 165 84.94 -8.18 8.51
N HIS A 166 84.31 -9.30 8.86
CA HIS A 166 84.44 -9.93 10.16
C HIS A 166 84.86 -11.39 9.95
N GLU A 167 86.12 -11.68 10.27
CA GLU A 167 86.76 -12.98 9.99
C GLU A 167 86.66 -13.36 8.49
N ASP A 168 85.98 -14.47 8.18
CA ASP A 168 85.74 -14.98 6.82
C ASP A 168 84.46 -14.41 6.17
N ASN A 169 83.67 -13.59 6.88
CA ASN A 169 82.46 -13.00 6.34
C ASN A 169 82.71 -11.56 5.88
N GLU A 170 82.23 -11.23 4.70
CA GLU A 170 82.34 -9.90 4.11
C GLU A 170 80.94 -9.42 3.72
N ILE A 171 80.56 -8.23 4.20
CA ILE A 171 79.34 -7.53 3.82
C ILE A 171 79.75 -6.30 3.01
N HIS A 172 79.39 -6.27 1.75
CA HIS A 172 79.59 -5.12 0.89
C HIS A 172 78.30 -4.29 0.85
N THR A 173 78.32 -3.09 1.42
CA THR A 173 77.19 -2.16 1.40
C THR A 173 77.46 -0.98 0.48
N LYS A 174 76.50 -0.66 -0.37
CA LYS A 174 76.48 0.57 -1.16
C LYS A 174 75.20 1.31 -0.86
N SER A 175 75.28 2.61 -0.58
CA SER A 175 74.07 3.42 -0.50
C SER A 175 74.26 4.79 -1.12
N LYS A 176 73.16 5.39 -1.56
CA LYS A 176 73.07 6.72 -2.13
C LYS A 176 71.73 7.32 -1.74
N LEU A 177 71.74 8.33 -0.89
CA LEU A 177 70.59 9.14 -0.52
C LEU A 177 70.76 10.52 -1.16
N GLN A 178 69.88 10.88 -2.07
CA GLN A 178 69.92 12.15 -2.80
C GLN A 178 68.60 12.90 -2.64
N ARG A 179 68.68 14.18 -2.23
CA ARG A 179 67.53 15.09 -2.23
C ARG A 179 67.40 15.70 -3.62
N LEU A 180 66.20 15.59 -4.22
CA LEU A 180 65.93 16.11 -5.56
C LEU A 180 65.24 17.49 -5.53
N GLY A 181 64.78 17.94 -4.35
CA GLY A 181 64.12 19.23 -4.14
C GLY A 181 63.46 19.33 -2.75
N PRO A 182 62.55 20.30 -2.54
CA PRO A 182 61.80 20.43 -1.28
C PRO A 182 60.94 19.21 -0.96
N SER A 183 60.47 18.50 -1.99
CA SER A 183 59.39 17.52 -1.90
C SER A 183 59.71 16.19 -2.60
N GLY A 184 61.00 15.88 -2.83
CA GLY A 184 61.42 14.67 -3.52
C GLY A 184 62.81 14.17 -3.11
N PHE A 185 63.00 12.85 -3.17
CA PHE A 185 64.23 12.16 -2.81
C PHE A 185 64.44 10.90 -3.66
N SER A 186 65.68 10.45 -3.75
CA SER A 186 66.11 9.19 -4.34
C SER A 186 66.97 8.42 -3.33
N VAL A 187 66.65 7.16 -3.10
CA VAL A 187 67.33 6.26 -2.16
C VAL A 187 67.75 5.01 -2.91
N GLU A 188 69.04 4.72 -2.93
CA GLU A 188 69.59 3.44 -3.35
C GLU A 188 70.31 2.81 -2.15
N VAL A 189 69.97 1.57 -1.79
CA VAL A 189 70.64 0.81 -0.72
C VAL A 189 70.85 -0.60 -1.22
N GLY A 190 72.08 -1.11 -1.18
CA GLY A 190 72.41 -2.47 -1.55
C GLY A 190 73.34 -3.09 -0.53
N ALA A 191 73.11 -4.36 -0.20
CA ALA A 191 73.98 -5.16 0.65
C ALA A 191 74.21 -6.54 0.02
N LYS A 192 75.48 -6.94 -0.12
CA LYS A 192 75.89 -8.30 -0.49
C LYS A 192 76.60 -8.96 0.68
N VAL A 193 76.26 -10.21 0.99
CA VAL A 193 76.90 -11.00 2.05
C VAL A 193 77.65 -12.16 1.42
N SER A 194 78.96 -12.27 1.63
CA SER A 194 79.80 -13.28 0.97
C SER A 194 79.45 -14.71 1.36
N LYS A 195 79.17 -14.98 2.65
CA LYS A 195 78.80 -16.32 3.15
C LYS A 195 77.38 -16.74 2.80
N PHE A 196 76.48 -15.78 2.55
CA PHE A 196 75.08 -16.04 2.22
C PHE A 196 74.69 -15.26 0.96
N PRO A 197 75.15 -15.68 -0.23
CA PRO A 197 74.91 -14.93 -1.47
C PRO A 197 73.42 -14.68 -1.74
N ASN A 198 72.54 -15.60 -1.33
CA ASN A 198 71.09 -15.48 -1.50
C ASN A 198 70.42 -14.51 -0.51
N ALA A 199 71.12 -14.04 0.53
CA ALA A 199 70.61 -13.06 1.49
C ALA A 199 70.88 -11.60 1.06
N GLY A 200 71.46 -11.41 -0.13
CA GLY A 200 71.67 -10.07 -0.70
C GLY A 200 70.35 -9.37 -1.01
N PHE A 201 70.34 -8.05 -0.89
CA PHE A 201 69.20 -7.22 -1.29
C PHE A 201 69.66 -5.87 -1.85
N ALA A 202 68.81 -5.31 -2.71
CA ALA A 202 68.93 -3.94 -3.18
C ALA A 202 67.55 -3.27 -3.17
N VAL A 203 67.51 -2.03 -2.70
CA VAL A 203 66.34 -1.15 -2.70
C VAL A 203 66.69 0.07 -3.53
N LYS A 204 65.88 0.38 -4.52
CA LYS A 204 65.90 1.66 -5.25
C LYS A 204 64.54 2.30 -5.09
N TRP A 205 64.51 3.52 -4.54
CA TRP A 205 63.28 4.24 -4.26
C TRP A 205 63.40 5.69 -4.71
N ASP A 206 62.68 6.03 -5.76
CA ASP A 206 62.54 7.39 -6.27
C ASP A 206 61.14 7.91 -5.91
N TYR A 207 61.08 9.03 -5.20
CA TYR A 207 59.84 9.65 -4.77
C TYR A 207 59.86 11.14 -5.07
N HIS A 208 58.79 11.63 -5.69
CA HIS A 208 58.60 13.05 -6.01
C HIS A 208 57.14 13.44 -5.84
N ARG A 209 56.88 14.57 -5.14
CA ARG A 209 55.53 15.08 -4.95
C ARG A 209 55.49 16.60 -5.09
N ASP A 210 54.70 17.09 -6.04
CA ASP A 210 54.36 18.51 -6.17
C ASP A 210 52.89 18.75 -5.79
N THR A 211 52.41 19.98 -5.94
CA THR A 211 51.02 20.37 -5.59
C THR A 211 49.97 19.51 -6.30
N ASN A 212 50.21 19.16 -7.57
CA ASN A 212 49.25 18.50 -8.46
C ASN A 212 49.74 17.15 -9.00
N LYS A 213 50.89 16.64 -8.54
CA LYS A 213 51.54 15.45 -9.09
C LYS A 213 52.23 14.65 -7.99
N LEU A 214 52.12 13.32 -8.05
CA LEU A 214 52.88 12.37 -7.25
C LEU A 214 53.47 11.32 -8.19
N ASP A 215 54.77 11.06 -8.06
CA ASP A 215 55.47 9.95 -8.71
C ASP A 215 56.24 9.16 -7.65
N ASN A 216 56.09 7.84 -7.67
CA ASN A 216 56.72 6.91 -6.74
C ASN A 216 57.19 5.67 -7.52
N SER A 217 58.47 5.32 -7.40
CA SER A 217 59.06 4.13 -8.00
C SER A 217 59.89 3.41 -6.95
N LEU A 218 59.41 2.27 -6.48
CA LEU A 218 60.07 1.41 -5.50
C LEU A 218 60.42 0.07 -6.16
N ILE A 219 61.71 -0.25 -6.20
CA ILE A 219 62.24 -1.51 -6.72
C ILE A 219 63.00 -2.19 -5.58
N VAL A 220 62.59 -3.40 -5.25
CA VAL A 220 63.26 -4.25 -4.24
C VAL A 220 63.72 -5.52 -4.92
N THR A 221 65.04 -5.68 -5.07
CA THR A 221 65.68 -6.87 -5.63
C THR A 221 66.25 -7.72 -4.50
N HIS A 222 66.11 -9.04 -4.56
CA HIS A 222 66.66 -9.97 -3.59
C HIS A 222 67.45 -11.10 -4.26
N GLY A 223 68.37 -11.72 -3.52
CA GLY A 223 69.21 -12.82 -4.00
C GLY A 223 70.63 -12.42 -4.37
N GLN A 224 71.32 -13.31 -5.11
CA GLN A 224 72.74 -13.18 -5.43
C GLN A 224 73.03 -12.04 -6.42
N ASP A 225 72.16 -11.84 -7.40
CA ASP A 225 72.27 -10.76 -8.38
C ASP A 225 71.38 -9.57 -7.99
N LEU A 226 71.99 -8.51 -7.48
CA LEU A 226 71.30 -7.27 -7.08
C LEU A 226 70.71 -6.48 -8.26
N ASN A 227 71.04 -6.86 -9.50
CA ASN A 227 70.47 -6.28 -10.72
C ASN A 227 69.47 -7.22 -11.40
N SER A 228 69.06 -8.33 -10.75
CA SER A 228 68.13 -9.30 -11.31
C SER A 228 66.84 -8.66 -11.79
N GLU A 229 66.41 -9.01 -13.01
CA GLU A 229 65.10 -8.61 -13.54
C GLU A 229 63.98 -9.58 -13.13
N THR A 230 64.31 -10.73 -12.55
CA THR A 230 63.35 -11.78 -12.17
C THR A 230 63.08 -11.79 -10.66
N ALA A 231 64.11 -11.75 -9.82
CA ALA A 231 64.03 -11.76 -8.36
C ALA A 231 63.83 -10.34 -7.79
N ARG A 232 62.84 -9.62 -8.33
CA ARG A 232 62.53 -8.25 -7.90
C ARG A 232 61.03 -8.00 -7.77
N VAL A 233 60.67 -7.16 -6.81
CA VAL A 233 59.34 -6.55 -6.69
C VAL A 233 59.46 -5.11 -7.16
N THR A 234 58.57 -4.69 -8.06
CA THR A 234 58.53 -3.31 -8.57
C THR A 234 57.15 -2.72 -8.32
N LEU A 235 57.09 -1.60 -7.62
CA LEU A 235 55.91 -0.77 -7.38
C LEU A 235 56.14 0.59 -8.06
N ILE A 236 55.31 0.91 -9.05
CA ILE A 236 55.30 2.20 -9.74
C ILE A 236 53.93 2.83 -9.48
N GLN A 237 53.91 4.06 -8.99
CA GLN A 237 52.68 4.84 -8.80
C GLN A 237 52.88 6.23 -9.37
N SER A 238 51.91 6.71 -10.13
CA SER A 238 51.82 8.09 -10.55
C SER A 238 50.40 8.58 -10.34
N ALA A 239 50.24 9.80 -9.87
CA ALA A 239 48.95 10.46 -9.76
C ALA A 239 49.07 11.92 -10.19
N ARG A 240 48.12 12.39 -10.99
CA ARG A 240 47.93 13.79 -11.34
C ARG A 240 46.54 14.19 -10.92
N TYR A 241 46.43 15.33 -10.25
CA TYR A 241 45.14 15.81 -9.76
C TYR A 241 45.07 17.33 -9.76
N ARG A 242 43.92 17.86 -10.17
CA ARG A 242 43.57 19.28 -10.11
C ARG A 242 42.14 19.37 -9.59
N LEU A 243 41.94 20.07 -8.48
CA LEU A 243 40.62 20.22 -7.86
C LEU A 243 40.35 21.71 -7.62
N GLU A 244 39.59 22.34 -8.51
CA GLU A 244 39.13 23.72 -8.31
C GLU A 244 37.72 23.76 -7.72
N ASN A 245 36.81 22.94 -8.25
CA ASN A 245 35.45 22.74 -7.75
C ASN A 245 34.81 21.49 -8.40
N VAL A 246 33.58 21.14 -7.98
CA VAL A 246 32.84 19.96 -8.51
C VAL A 246 32.52 20.01 -10.00
N ARG A 247 32.62 21.17 -10.66
CA ARG A 247 32.44 21.33 -12.11
C ARG A 247 33.77 21.43 -12.87
N ASN A 248 34.89 21.54 -12.17
CA ASN A 248 36.22 21.67 -12.76
C ASN A 248 37.24 20.89 -11.92
N PHE A 249 37.35 19.60 -12.24
CA PHE A 249 38.33 18.71 -11.63
C PHE A 249 38.92 17.77 -12.69
N GLU A 250 40.16 17.36 -12.47
CA GLU A 250 40.84 16.32 -13.25
C GLU A 250 41.58 15.42 -12.28
N PHE A 251 41.44 14.12 -12.45
CA PHE A 251 42.15 13.10 -11.69
C PHE A 251 42.65 12.02 -12.65
N GLU A 252 43.90 11.64 -12.54
CA GLU A 252 44.53 10.54 -13.27
C GLU A 252 45.45 9.80 -12.30
N THR A 253 45.39 8.47 -12.26
CA THR A 253 46.32 7.64 -11.49
C THR A 253 46.75 6.44 -12.32
N LYS A 254 48.01 6.05 -12.18
CA LYS A 254 48.62 4.88 -12.82
C LYS A 254 49.39 4.11 -11.77
N ASN A 255 49.04 2.86 -11.54
CA ASN A 255 49.65 2.03 -10.50
C ASN A 255 50.03 0.69 -11.09
N LYS A 256 51.27 0.24 -10.87
CA LYS A 256 51.76 -1.04 -11.37
C LYS A 256 52.59 -1.73 -10.30
N VAL A 257 52.22 -2.97 -10.00
CA VAL A 257 52.96 -3.88 -9.14
C VAL A 257 53.37 -5.10 -9.96
N THR A 258 54.66 -5.45 -9.94
CA THR A 258 55.14 -6.67 -10.62
C THR A 258 56.05 -7.47 -9.70
N TYR A 259 55.91 -8.80 -9.75
CA TYR A 259 56.83 -9.75 -9.16
C TYR A 259 57.01 -10.95 -10.12
N PRO A 260 58.00 -10.89 -11.03
CA PRO A 260 58.18 -11.87 -12.10
C PRO A 260 58.39 -13.31 -11.61
N LEU A 261 58.97 -13.51 -10.42
CA LEU A 261 59.25 -14.84 -9.87
C LEU A 261 58.00 -15.71 -9.68
N ILE A 262 56.84 -15.09 -9.40
CA ILE A 262 55.55 -15.78 -9.24
C ILE A 262 54.56 -15.43 -10.37
N GLY A 263 55.04 -14.80 -11.44
CA GLY A 263 54.19 -14.32 -12.53
C GLY A 263 53.15 -13.27 -12.12
N LEU A 264 53.38 -12.52 -11.03
CA LEU A 264 52.43 -11.50 -10.56
C LEU A 264 52.60 -10.21 -11.35
N VAL A 265 51.53 -9.73 -11.96
CA VAL A 265 51.43 -8.40 -12.57
C VAL A 265 50.08 -7.81 -12.20
N VAL A 266 50.05 -6.64 -11.58
CA VAL A 266 48.83 -5.88 -11.31
C VAL A 266 49.02 -4.47 -11.83
N LYS A 267 48.13 -4.00 -12.69
CA LYS A 267 48.08 -2.65 -13.24
C LYS A 267 46.70 -2.08 -12.95
N VAL A 268 46.66 -0.85 -12.45
CA VAL A 268 45.43 -0.11 -12.14
C VAL A 268 45.63 1.32 -12.58
N ASP A 269 45.06 1.65 -13.72
CA ASP A 269 45.03 2.99 -14.28
C ASP A 269 43.60 3.51 -14.20
N ALA A 270 43.40 4.76 -13.76
CA ALA A 270 42.07 5.36 -13.67
C ALA A 270 42.14 6.86 -13.93
N ALA A 271 41.16 7.40 -14.64
CA ALA A 271 41.02 8.82 -14.90
C ALA A 271 39.57 9.28 -14.75
N ALA A 272 39.38 10.50 -14.26
CA ALA A 272 38.06 11.10 -14.06
C ALA A 272 38.07 12.62 -14.27
N SER A 273 37.01 13.10 -14.92
CA SER A 273 36.69 14.50 -15.17
C SER A 273 35.17 14.69 -15.18
N PRO A 274 34.64 15.93 -15.20
CA PRO A 274 33.20 16.17 -15.27
C PRO A 274 32.47 15.53 -16.47
N SER A 275 33.18 15.27 -17.58
CA SER A 275 32.62 14.74 -18.82
C SER A 275 33.08 13.33 -19.19
N ALA A 276 34.02 12.73 -18.44
CA ALA A 276 34.55 11.42 -18.76
C ALA A 276 35.07 10.69 -17.52
N VAL A 277 34.87 9.37 -17.49
CA VAL A 277 35.48 8.46 -16.52
C VAL A 277 36.05 7.26 -17.28
N SER A 278 37.27 6.88 -16.95
CA SER A 278 37.88 5.66 -17.49
C SER A 278 38.68 4.91 -16.43
N TYR A 279 38.77 3.59 -16.57
CA TYR A 279 39.72 2.77 -15.83
C TYR A 279 40.19 1.60 -16.69
N ASP A 280 41.39 1.13 -16.40
CA ASP A 280 42.02 -0.05 -16.99
C ASP A 280 42.70 -0.81 -15.86
N VAL A 281 42.19 -2.00 -15.58
CA VAL A 281 42.66 -2.90 -14.53
C VAL A 281 43.11 -4.21 -15.17
N GLU A 282 44.41 -4.51 -15.07
CA GLU A 282 44.97 -5.79 -15.50
C GLU A 282 45.54 -6.52 -14.29
N GLY A 283 45.16 -7.78 -14.11
CA GLY A 283 45.65 -8.66 -13.06
C GLY A 283 46.11 -9.99 -13.64
N GLY A 284 47.34 -10.39 -13.33
CA GLY A 284 47.94 -11.64 -13.75
C GLY A 284 48.59 -12.36 -12.58
N TYR A 285 48.35 -13.67 -12.50
CA TYR A 285 49.05 -14.58 -11.58
C TYR A 285 49.34 -15.89 -12.30
N ASP A 286 50.63 -16.20 -12.46
CA ASP A 286 51.11 -17.36 -13.23
C ASP A 286 50.54 -17.36 -14.67
N LYS A 287 49.68 -18.33 -15.01
CA LYS A 287 49.01 -18.43 -16.32
C LYS A 287 47.66 -17.72 -16.41
N TYR A 288 47.10 -17.28 -15.28
CA TYR A 288 45.76 -16.69 -15.24
C TYR A 288 45.84 -15.18 -15.42
N LYS A 289 45.03 -14.65 -16.33
CA LYS A 289 44.88 -13.22 -16.60
C LYS A 289 43.43 -12.81 -16.41
N PHE A 290 43.25 -11.61 -15.88
CA PHE A 290 41.99 -10.92 -15.69
C PHE A 290 42.19 -9.47 -16.13
N GLY A 291 41.28 -8.94 -16.93
CA GLY A 291 41.32 -7.58 -17.44
C GLY A 291 39.95 -6.94 -17.30
N SER A 292 39.88 -5.67 -16.97
CA SER A 292 38.66 -4.89 -17.07
C SER A 292 38.96 -3.46 -17.46
N GLU A 293 38.29 -2.98 -18.49
CA GLU A 293 38.45 -1.64 -19.03
C GLU A 293 37.07 -0.96 -19.14
N LEU A 294 37.01 0.32 -18.79
CA LEU A 294 35.85 1.18 -19.01
C LEU A 294 36.33 2.50 -19.59
N ASP A 295 35.67 2.96 -20.65
CA ASP A 295 35.76 4.33 -21.14
C ASP A 295 34.34 4.88 -21.33
N ALA A 296 33.93 5.79 -20.45
CA ALA A 296 32.62 6.42 -20.49
C ALA A 296 32.74 7.93 -20.64
N LYS A 297 32.20 8.47 -21.74
CA LYS A 297 32.24 9.87 -22.13
C LYS A 297 30.82 10.44 -22.26
N CYS A 298 30.55 11.52 -21.53
CA CYS A 298 29.36 12.35 -21.69
C CYS A 298 29.71 13.61 -22.49
N LYS A 299 29.25 13.69 -23.73
CA LYS A 299 29.39 14.86 -24.59
C LYS A 299 28.20 15.81 -24.34
N GLY A 300 28.39 17.11 -24.54
CA GLY A 300 27.31 18.10 -24.38
C GLY A 300 26.04 17.73 -25.17
N ASN A 301 24.88 18.23 -24.71
CA ASN A 301 23.54 17.96 -25.27
C ASN A 301 22.99 16.53 -25.05
N GLY A 302 23.52 15.78 -24.07
CA GLY A 302 23.00 14.46 -23.70
C GLY A 302 23.49 13.30 -24.58
N ASN A 303 24.52 13.54 -25.40
CA ASN A 303 25.26 12.51 -26.12
C ASN A 303 26.15 11.73 -25.15
N PHE A 304 26.23 10.42 -25.31
CA PHE A 304 27.16 9.60 -24.52
C PHE A 304 27.73 8.45 -25.35
N GLU A 305 28.88 7.98 -24.91
CA GLU A 305 29.61 6.84 -25.47
C GLU A 305 30.23 6.09 -24.28
N ILE A 306 29.94 4.79 -24.18
CA ILE A 306 30.38 3.90 -23.12
C ILE A 306 30.96 2.67 -23.81
N GLU A 307 32.20 2.34 -23.49
CA GLU A 307 32.89 1.14 -23.94
C GLU A 307 33.34 0.41 -22.68
N PHE A 308 33.00 -0.87 -22.56
CA PHE A 308 33.33 -1.70 -21.40
C PHE A 308 33.84 -3.06 -21.86
N GLU A 309 34.99 -3.47 -21.36
CA GLU A 309 35.57 -4.77 -21.62
C GLU A 309 35.85 -5.50 -20.30
N LEU A 310 35.62 -6.81 -20.30
CA LEU A 310 35.93 -7.72 -19.21
C LEU A 310 36.54 -8.99 -19.80
N GLU A 311 37.78 -9.29 -19.42
CA GLU A 311 38.48 -10.53 -19.78
C GLU A 311 38.72 -11.35 -18.50
N ALA A 312 38.33 -12.61 -18.50
CA ALA A 312 38.58 -13.52 -17.38
C ALA A 312 38.72 -14.96 -17.88
N LEU A 313 39.80 -15.64 -17.47
CA LEU A 313 40.01 -17.07 -17.73
C LEU A 313 39.94 -17.50 -19.21
N GLY A 314 40.28 -16.59 -20.14
CA GLY A 314 40.26 -16.86 -21.59
C GLY A 314 38.94 -16.54 -22.27
N GLU A 315 37.94 -16.08 -21.52
CA GLU A 315 36.65 -15.62 -22.00
C GLU A 315 36.62 -14.08 -21.95
N SER A 316 35.95 -13.43 -22.90
CA SER A 316 35.77 -11.97 -22.86
C SER A 316 34.33 -11.52 -23.13
N LEU A 317 34.00 -10.38 -22.55
CA LEU A 317 32.76 -9.64 -22.73
C LEU A 317 33.10 -8.20 -23.11
N GLU A 318 32.59 -7.75 -24.25
CA GLU A 318 32.68 -6.37 -24.72
C GLU A 318 31.28 -5.78 -24.81
N PHE A 319 31.08 -4.60 -24.23
CA PHE A 319 29.82 -3.86 -24.24
C PHE A 319 30.04 -2.41 -24.67
N ASP A 320 29.42 -2.04 -25.78
CA ASP A 320 29.41 -0.68 -26.29
C ASP A 320 28.01 -0.09 -26.20
N ALA A 321 27.87 1.13 -25.68
CA ALA A 321 26.62 1.88 -25.70
C ALA A 321 26.84 3.32 -26.12
N LYS A 322 26.10 3.75 -27.15
CA LYS A 322 26.23 5.07 -27.74
C LYS A 322 24.87 5.72 -27.94
N ARG A 323 24.75 6.98 -27.54
CA ARG A 323 23.64 7.85 -27.92
C ARG A 323 24.13 9.00 -28.78
N THR A 324 23.52 9.13 -29.96
CA THR A 324 23.74 10.24 -30.89
C THR A 324 22.44 11.04 -31.04
N VAL A 325 22.44 12.29 -30.60
CA VAL A 325 21.34 13.25 -30.82
C VAL A 325 21.40 13.72 -32.28
N ILE A 326 20.39 13.35 -33.07
CA ILE A 326 20.29 13.70 -34.50
C ILE A 326 19.72 15.12 -34.66
N SER A 327 18.72 15.46 -33.84
CA SER A 327 18.11 16.78 -33.77
C SER A 327 17.52 16.99 -32.37
N LYS A 328 16.97 18.18 -32.09
CA LYS A 328 16.37 18.52 -30.79
C LYS A 328 15.39 17.46 -30.27
N ASP A 329 14.64 16.82 -31.17
CA ASP A 329 13.56 15.89 -30.84
C ASP A 329 13.87 14.45 -31.30
N LYS A 330 15.09 14.17 -31.80
CA LYS A 330 15.48 12.86 -32.33
C LYS A 330 16.81 12.39 -31.79
N SER A 331 16.89 11.13 -31.38
CA SER A 331 18.12 10.48 -30.92
C SER A 331 18.21 9.08 -31.50
N LYS A 332 19.43 8.62 -31.75
CA LYS A 332 19.75 7.24 -32.08
C LYS A 332 20.52 6.63 -30.93
N LEU A 333 20.11 5.45 -30.47
CA LEU A 333 20.81 4.65 -29.48
C LEU A 333 21.33 3.39 -30.14
N GLU A 334 22.57 3.04 -29.86
CA GLU A 334 23.21 1.81 -30.31
C GLU A 334 23.80 1.13 -29.10
N ALA A 335 23.48 -0.14 -28.89
CA ALA A 335 24.06 -0.98 -27.87
C ALA A 335 24.56 -2.28 -28.51
N VAL A 336 25.80 -2.64 -28.25
CA VAL A 336 26.45 -3.85 -28.75
C VAL A 336 26.96 -4.63 -27.55
N LEU A 337 26.67 -5.93 -27.52
CA LEU A 337 27.23 -6.88 -26.56
C LEU A 337 27.90 -7.99 -27.35
N GLU A 338 29.19 -8.21 -27.16
CA GLU A 338 29.94 -9.29 -27.78
C GLU A 338 30.51 -10.21 -26.71
N LEU A 339 30.21 -11.50 -26.82
CA LEU A 339 30.68 -12.55 -25.92
C LEU A 339 31.64 -13.46 -26.69
N LYS A 340 32.84 -13.69 -26.15
CA LYS A 340 33.85 -14.59 -26.73
C LYS A 340 34.12 -15.72 -25.72
N PRO A 341 33.61 -16.94 -25.97
CA PRO A 341 32.67 -17.40 -26.99
C PRO A 341 31.21 -17.05 -26.65
N GLY A 342 30.35 -16.85 -27.65
CA GLY A 342 28.92 -16.54 -27.45
C GLY A 342 28.29 -15.63 -28.50
N GLY A 343 29.11 -14.95 -29.31
CA GLY A 343 28.70 -14.17 -30.47
C GLY A 343 28.30 -12.73 -30.16
N LYS A 344 27.89 -12.00 -31.20
CA LYS A 344 27.59 -10.56 -31.17
C LYS A 344 26.08 -10.28 -31.19
N TYR A 345 25.64 -9.43 -30.28
CA TYR A 345 24.26 -8.98 -30.11
C TYR A 345 24.23 -7.46 -30.30
N GLN A 346 23.34 -6.96 -31.15
CA GLN A 346 23.27 -5.53 -31.47
C GLN A 346 21.83 -5.03 -31.38
N LEU A 347 21.60 -3.98 -30.59
CA LEU A 347 20.35 -3.23 -30.52
C LEU A 347 20.58 -1.82 -31.09
N VAL A 348 19.84 -1.47 -32.13
CA VAL A 348 19.84 -0.12 -32.71
C VAL A 348 18.43 0.46 -32.57
N THR A 349 18.31 1.62 -31.96
CA THR A 349 17.02 2.26 -31.67
C THR A 349 17.01 3.70 -32.16
N ASP A 350 16.09 4.03 -33.06
CA ASP A 350 15.75 5.40 -33.41
C ASP A 350 14.60 5.89 -32.51
N LEU A 351 14.80 7.04 -31.86
CA LEU A 351 13.88 7.62 -30.89
C LEU A 351 13.46 9.03 -31.34
N THR A 352 12.16 9.25 -31.52
CA THR A 352 11.55 10.58 -31.62
C THR A 352 10.86 10.91 -30.30
N HIS A 353 11.12 12.09 -29.73
CA HIS A 353 10.62 12.50 -28.42
C HIS A 353 10.22 13.98 -28.40
N ILE A 354 8.98 14.27 -28.76
CA ILE A 354 8.37 15.61 -28.66
C ILE A 354 7.40 15.59 -27.49
N PHE A 355 7.64 16.44 -26.50
CA PHE A 355 6.75 16.63 -25.35
C PHE A 355 6.43 18.12 -25.20
N LYS A 356 5.37 18.58 -25.87
CA LYS A 356 4.85 19.95 -25.77
C LYS A 356 3.42 19.92 -25.22
N GLN A 357 2.97 21.05 -24.68
CA GLN A 357 1.59 21.19 -24.20
C GLN A 357 0.62 20.98 -25.37
N ASN A 358 -0.22 19.94 -25.29
CA ASN A 358 -1.16 19.50 -26.33
C ASN A 358 -0.53 18.92 -27.62
N ASP A 359 0.76 18.56 -27.60
CA ASP A 359 1.44 17.91 -28.72
C ASP A 359 2.53 16.95 -28.19
N VAL A 360 2.16 15.67 -28.12
CA VAL A 360 3.02 14.57 -27.67
C VAL A 360 3.28 13.66 -28.86
N ASN A 361 4.56 13.39 -29.15
CA ASN A 361 4.96 12.44 -30.18
C ASN A 361 6.17 11.65 -29.68
N LEU A 362 5.93 10.42 -29.26
CA LEU A 362 6.96 9.45 -28.87
C LEU A 362 6.95 8.33 -29.89
N GLN A 363 8.08 8.10 -30.56
CA GLN A 363 8.25 7.01 -31.52
C GLN A 363 9.55 6.28 -31.23
N VAL A 364 9.50 4.95 -31.20
CA VAL A 364 10.63 4.07 -30.93
C VAL A 364 10.68 3.03 -32.03
N ASP A 365 11.72 3.06 -32.86
CA ASP A 365 12.00 2.04 -33.87
C ASP A 365 13.27 1.30 -33.48
N ALA A 366 13.14 0.05 -33.08
CA ALA A 366 14.22 -0.80 -32.59
C ALA A 366 14.50 -1.97 -33.54
N LEU A 367 15.79 -2.20 -33.79
CA LEU A 367 16.34 -3.31 -34.56
C LEU A 367 17.27 -4.12 -33.65
N LEU A 368 16.91 -5.37 -33.39
CA LEU A 368 17.69 -6.32 -32.61
C LEU A 368 18.28 -7.40 -33.52
N LYS A 369 19.60 -7.48 -33.56
CA LYS A 369 20.37 -8.54 -34.23
C LYS A 369 20.90 -9.51 -33.18
N LEU A 370 20.62 -10.80 -33.37
CA LEU A 370 20.99 -11.87 -32.43
C LEU A 370 22.02 -12.79 -33.06
N ALA A 371 23.04 -13.18 -32.30
CA ALA A 371 24.03 -14.16 -32.74
C ALA A 371 23.35 -15.49 -33.13
N GLY A 372 23.76 -16.06 -34.27
CA GLY A 372 23.23 -17.34 -34.77
C GLY A 372 21.83 -17.29 -35.38
N ARG A 373 21.18 -16.12 -35.45
CA ARG A 373 19.92 -15.94 -36.20
C ARG A 373 20.16 -15.09 -37.46
N PRO A 374 19.70 -15.54 -38.64
CA PRO A 374 19.87 -14.80 -39.89
C PRO A 374 18.89 -13.64 -40.05
N GLU A 375 17.77 -13.65 -39.32
CA GLU A 375 16.74 -12.61 -39.39
C GLU A 375 16.85 -11.62 -38.24
N ASP A 376 16.85 -10.33 -38.57
CA ASP A 376 16.74 -9.25 -37.60
C ASP A 376 15.31 -9.16 -37.04
N ILE A 377 15.21 -8.90 -35.74
CA ILE A 377 13.95 -8.62 -35.06
C ILE A 377 13.72 -7.10 -35.09
N LYS A 378 12.61 -6.67 -35.68
CA LYS A 378 12.22 -5.26 -35.76
C LYS A 378 11.00 -5.02 -34.88
N GLY A 379 11.11 -4.08 -33.96
CA GLY A 379 10.03 -3.62 -33.09
C GLY A 379 9.83 -2.12 -33.23
N SER A 380 8.62 -1.67 -33.55
CA SER A 380 8.29 -0.26 -33.66
C SER A 380 7.10 0.07 -32.77
N THR A 381 7.16 1.19 -32.04
CA THR A 381 6.03 1.70 -31.27
C THR A 381 5.90 3.21 -31.44
N ALA A 382 4.67 3.72 -31.45
CA ALA A 382 4.42 5.16 -31.46
C ALA A 382 3.19 5.55 -30.65
N VAL A 383 3.28 6.71 -30.00
CA VAL A 383 2.19 7.40 -29.33
C VAL A 383 2.19 8.84 -29.82
N ILE A 384 1.15 9.20 -30.57
CA ILE A 384 0.99 10.54 -31.15
C ILE A 384 -0.33 11.11 -30.65
N VAL A 385 -0.26 12.24 -29.93
CA VAL A 385 -1.44 12.91 -29.38
C VAL A 385 -1.33 14.40 -29.63
N ASN A 386 -2.23 14.92 -30.47
CA ASN A 386 -2.41 16.35 -30.67
C ASN A 386 -3.91 16.71 -30.74
N LYS A 387 -4.28 17.98 -30.98
CA LYS A 387 -5.70 18.40 -30.99
C LYS A 387 -6.59 17.63 -31.96
N GLU A 388 -6.05 17.16 -33.08
CA GLU A 388 -6.81 16.55 -34.18
C GLU A 388 -6.62 15.04 -34.26
N LEU A 389 -5.51 14.50 -33.74
CA LEU A 389 -5.11 13.11 -33.90
C LEU A 389 -4.77 12.47 -32.55
N LEU A 390 -5.24 11.25 -32.38
CA LEU A 390 -4.71 10.27 -31.44
C LEU A 390 -4.31 9.05 -32.28
N GLU A 391 -3.04 8.67 -32.24
CA GLU A 391 -2.51 7.50 -32.93
C GLU A 391 -1.65 6.67 -31.97
N LEU A 392 -1.92 5.37 -31.94
CA LEU A 392 -1.20 4.37 -31.17
C LEU A 392 -0.79 3.25 -32.12
N PHE A 393 0.50 2.98 -32.19
CA PHE A 393 1.07 2.01 -33.11
C PHE A 393 2.04 1.08 -32.38
N ALA A 394 1.98 -0.22 -32.68
CA ALA A 394 2.93 -1.21 -32.20
C ALA A 394 3.09 -2.34 -33.23
N LYS A 395 4.30 -2.59 -33.68
CA LYS A 395 4.61 -3.61 -34.68
C LYS A 395 5.83 -4.42 -34.27
N LEU A 396 5.75 -5.75 -34.42
CA LEU A 396 6.85 -6.68 -34.15
C LEU A 396 6.98 -7.68 -35.30
N SER A 397 8.18 -7.78 -35.87
CA SER A 397 8.50 -8.69 -36.97
C SER A 397 9.88 -9.32 -36.81
N SER A 398 10.06 -10.51 -37.39
CA SER A 398 11.36 -11.15 -37.62
C SER A 398 11.45 -11.46 -39.10
N GLY A 399 12.43 -10.90 -39.79
CA GLY A 399 12.54 -11.07 -41.26
C GLY A 399 11.28 -10.61 -41.99
N SER A 400 10.68 -11.50 -42.79
CA SER A 400 9.41 -11.27 -43.49
C SER A 400 8.17 -11.64 -42.68
N ASN A 401 8.34 -12.19 -41.46
CA ASN A 401 7.25 -12.67 -40.62
C ASN A 401 6.81 -11.58 -39.63
N GLU A 402 5.58 -11.10 -39.78
CA GLU A 402 4.93 -10.24 -38.78
C GLU A 402 4.32 -11.11 -37.66
N TYR A 403 4.51 -10.70 -36.41
CA TYR A 403 3.96 -11.36 -35.22
C TYR A 403 2.89 -10.51 -34.54
N LEU A 404 3.09 -9.19 -34.55
CA LEU A 404 2.21 -8.18 -33.98
C LEU A 404 2.12 -7.00 -34.95
N ASP A 405 0.92 -6.52 -35.23
CA ASP A 405 0.68 -5.24 -35.90
C ASP A 405 -0.61 -4.62 -35.33
N ILE A 406 -0.44 -3.63 -34.46
CA ILE A 406 -1.51 -2.85 -33.85
C ILE A 406 -1.37 -1.44 -34.36
N ASP A 407 -2.44 -0.92 -34.96
CA ASP A 407 -2.54 0.46 -35.39
C ASP A 407 -3.93 0.98 -35.01
N TRP A 408 -3.99 1.97 -34.12
CA TRP A 408 -5.22 2.64 -33.75
C TRP A 408 -5.08 4.12 -33.99
N LYS A 409 -5.88 4.64 -34.93
CA LYS A 409 -5.97 6.06 -35.28
C LYS A 409 -7.36 6.58 -34.96
N LEU A 410 -7.40 7.78 -34.38
CA LEU A 410 -8.62 8.49 -34.07
C LEU A 410 -8.44 9.95 -34.50
N ASN A 411 -9.13 10.33 -35.57
CA ASN A 411 -9.25 11.70 -36.03
C ASN A 411 -10.43 12.38 -35.31
N ARG A 412 -10.13 13.47 -34.61
CA ARG A 412 -11.05 14.23 -33.76
C ARG A 412 -11.48 15.57 -34.38
N ALA A 413 -11.28 15.74 -35.69
CA ALA A 413 -11.70 16.93 -36.40
C ALA A 413 -13.18 17.24 -36.17
N VAL A 414 -13.48 18.49 -35.79
CA VAL A 414 -14.84 18.94 -35.48
C VAL A 414 -15.76 18.70 -36.68
N GLY A 415 -16.85 17.97 -36.46
CA GLY A 415 -17.85 17.64 -37.49
C GLY A 415 -17.42 16.56 -38.51
N LYS A 416 -16.17 16.06 -38.44
CA LYS A 416 -15.67 14.99 -39.30
C LYS A 416 -14.84 13.92 -38.55
N PRO A 417 -15.30 13.40 -37.39
CA PRO A 417 -14.53 12.40 -36.68
C PRO A 417 -14.47 11.08 -37.46
N SER A 418 -13.32 10.44 -37.43
CA SER A 418 -13.11 9.10 -37.97
C SER A 418 -12.14 8.32 -37.10
N GLY A 419 -12.18 7.00 -37.18
CA GLY A 419 -11.21 6.16 -36.50
C GLY A 419 -11.02 4.86 -37.23
N ASP A 420 -9.79 4.35 -37.13
CA ASP A 420 -9.32 3.15 -37.80
C ASP A 420 -8.54 2.34 -36.78
N ILE A 421 -8.84 1.05 -36.68
CA ILE A 421 -8.20 0.10 -35.77
C ILE A 421 -7.83 -1.11 -36.60
N LYS A 422 -6.56 -1.49 -36.53
CA LYS A 422 -6.01 -2.74 -37.02
C LYS A 422 -5.34 -3.45 -35.84
N VAL A 423 -5.65 -4.73 -35.66
CA VAL A 423 -5.02 -5.59 -34.67
C VAL A 423 -4.72 -6.93 -35.32
N PHE A 424 -3.45 -7.24 -35.49
CA PHE A 424 -2.99 -8.53 -35.98
C PHE A 424 -2.06 -9.15 -34.94
N LEU A 425 -2.40 -10.37 -34.53
CA LEU A 425 -1.58 -11.20 -33.66
C LEU A 425 -1.52 -12.59 -34.29
N LYS A 426 -0.33 -12.98 -34.75
CA LYS A 426 -0.12 -14.16 -35.60
C LYS A 426 -0.79 -15.41 -35.02
N GLY A 427 -1.76 -15.94 -35.78
CA GLY A 427 -2.49 -17.16 -35.44
C GLY A 427 -3.48 -17.06 -34.27
N LEU A 428 -3.75 -15.87 -33.73
CA LEU A 428 -4.70 -15.67 -32.63
C LEU A 428 -5.88 -14.80 -33.04
N VAL A 429 -5.61 -13.59 -33.55
CA VAL A 429 -6.65 -12.64 -33.93
C VAL A 429 -6.18 -11.76 -35.09
N GLU A 430 -7.08 -11.50 -36.03
CA GLU A 430 -6.94 -10.46 -37.03
C GLU A 430 -8.21 -9.62 -37.03
N ALA A 431 -8.12 -8.39 -36.57
CA ALA A 431 -9.25 -7.49 -36.42
C ALA A 431 -9.01 -6.17 -37.14
N ASN A 432 -10.04 -5.68 -37.83
CA ASN A 432 -10.07 -4.39 -38.46
C ASN A 432 -11.40 -3.71 -38.13
N ALA A 433 -11.36 -2.51 -37.58
CA ALA A 433 -12.53 -1.68 -37.36
C ALA A 433 -12.29 -0.29 -37.93
N GLN A 434 -13.29 0.29 -38.56
CA GLN A 434 -13.21 1.66 -39.06
C GLN A 434 -14.56 2.33 -38.85
N TYR A 435 -14.55 3.62 -38.56
CA TYR A 435 -15.75 4.44 -38.59
C TYR A 435 -15.44 5.81 -39.16
N LYS A 436 -16.43 6.41 -39.79
CA LYS A 436 -16.35 7.75 -40.38
C LYS A 436 -17.66 8.46 -40.21
N TYR A 437 -17.63 9.70 -39.76
CA TYR A 437 -18.81 10.56 -39.70
C TYR A 437 -18.53 11.86 -40.46
N VAL A 438 -19.36 12.18 -41.45
CA VAL A 438 -19.23 13.39 -42.27
C VAL A 438 -20.63 13.94 -42.56
N SER A 439 -20.84 15.22 -42.26
CA SER A 439 -22.06 15.96 -42.65
C SER A 439 -23.36 15.27 -42.24
N GLY A 440 -23.45 14.78 -41.00
CA GLY A 440 -24.64 14.09 -40.50
C GLY A 440 -24.72 12.61 -40.84
N LYS A 441 -23.83 12.06 -41.68
CA LYS A 441 -23.81 10.63 -42.03
C LYS A 441 -22.62 9.93 -41.41
N GLY A 442 -22.86 8.84 -40.69
CA GLY A 442 -21.87 7.95 -40.11
C GLY A 442 -21.93 6.56 -40.74
N SER A 443 -20.78 5.93 -40.91
CA SER A 443 -20.65 4.52 -41.28
C SER A 443 -19.56 3.88 -40.43
N ALA A 444 -19.78 2.65 -39.98
CA ALA A 444 -18.84 1.86 -39.20
C ALA A 444 -18.78 0.43 -39.73
N THR A 445 -17.60 -0.19 -39.72
CA THR A 445 -17.42 -1.61 -40.04
C THR A 445 -16.48 -2.24 -39.03
N LEU A 446 -16.75 -3.49 -38.66
CA LEU A 446 -15.95 -4.32 -37.76
C LEU A 446 -15.76 -5.68 -38.41
N ASN A 447 -14.53 -6.18 -38.46
CA ASN A 447 -14.20 -7.53 -38.87
C ASN A 447 -13.20 -8.09 -37.85
N ILE A 448 -13.48 -9.27 -37.30
CA ILE A 448 -12.59 -9.98 -36.38
C ILE A 448 -12.53 -11.43 -36.86
N ASP A 449 -11.36 -11.90 -37.25
CA ASP A 449 -11.05 -13.30 -37.52
C ASP A 449 -10.34 -13.93 -36.31
N LEU A 450 -10.80 -15.11 -35.92
CA LEU A 450 -10.22 -15.94 -34.86
C LEU A 450 -9.78 -17.27 -35.49
N PRO A 451 -8.57 -17.34 -36.10
CA PRO A 451 -8.17 -18.45 -36.95
C PRO A 451 -8.20 -19.81 -36.24
N LYS A 452 -7.74 -19.86 -34.99
CA LYS A 452 -7.73 -21.10 -34.18
C LYS A 452 -9.12 -21.64 -33.85
N GLN A 453 -10.14 -20.78 -33.82
CA GLN A 453 -11.53 -21.19 -33.59
C GLN A 453 -12.30 -21.38 -34.90
N GLY A 454 -11.68 -21.00 -36.03
CA GLY A 454 -12.32 -20.96 -37.35
C GLY A 454 -13.61 -20.13 -37.31
N ARG A 455 -13.58 -18.96 -36.67
CA ARG A 455 -14.77 -18.14 -36.42
C ARG A 455 -14.51 -16.70 -36.85
N LYS A 456 -15.46 -16.09 -37.55
CA LYS A 456 -15.41 -14.68 -37.94
C LYS A 456 -16.58 -13.90 -37.37
N ILE A 457 -16.29 -12.75 -36.79
CA ILE A 457 -17.26 -11.77 -36.32
C ILE A 457 -17.22 -10.60 -37.30
N LYS A 458 -18.37 -10.23 -37.85
CA LYS A 458 -18.50 -9.07 -38.75
C LYS A 458 -19.58 -8.15 -38.23
N GLY A 459 -19.38 -6.85 -38.32
CA GLY A 459 -20.38 -5.86 -37.97
C GLY A 459 -20.35 -4.67 -38.91
N THR A 460 -21.51 -4.08 -39.11
CA THR A 460 -21.69 -2.85 -39.89
C THR A 460 -22.63 -1.93 -39.13
N GLY A 461 -22.45 -0.63 -39.28
CA GLY A 461 -23.33 0.35 -38.66
C GLY A 461 -23.45 1.60 -39.52
N ASP A 462 -24.67 2.08 -39.70
CA ASP A 462 -24.96 3.32 -40.41
C ASP A 462 -25.69 4.28 -39.47
N LEU A 463 -25.39 5.57 -39.59
CA LEU A 463 -26.03 6.65 -38.84
C LEU A 463 -26.36 7.79 -39.80
N ALA A 464 -27.55 8.35 -39.74
CA ALA A 464 -27.94 9.54 -40.46
C ALA A 464 -28.69 10.49 -39.52
N VAL A 465 -28.14 11.68 -39.33
CA VAL A 465 -28.69 12.75 -38.51
C VAL A 465 -29.05 13.91 -39.42
N THR A 466 -30.35 14.23 -39.51
CA THR A 466 -30.89 15.35 -40.30
C THR A 466 -31.85 16.16 -39.44
N GLY A 467 -31.37 17.27 -38.89
CA GLY A 467 -32.15 18.10 -37.96
C GLY A 467 -32.45 17.35 -36.66
N SER A 468 -33.73 17.17 -36.35
CA SER A 468 -34.21 16.37 -35.20
C SER A 468 -34.28 14.87 -35.48
N ASN A 469 -34.17 14.45 -36.76
CA ASN A 469 -34.30 13.05 -37.15
C ASN A 469 -32.96 12.30 -37.07
N HIS A 470 -32.97 11.16 -36.38
CA HIS A 470 -31.83 10.29 -36.13
C HIS A 470 -32.17 8.87 -36.57
N VAL A 471 -31.55 8.42 -37.65
CA VAL A 471 -31.71 7.06 -38.17
C VAL A 471 -30.42 6.30 -37.96
N ALA A 472 -30.46 5.15 -37.31
CA ALA A 472 -29.30 4.29 -37.16
C ALA A 472 -29.65 2.83 -37.43
N SER A 473 -28.73 2.10 -38.05
CA SER A 473 -28.82 0.66 -38.26
C SER A 473 -27.50 0.02 -37.86
N VAL A 474 -27.55 -1.12 -37.17
CA VAL A 474 -26.36 -1.86 -36.72
C VAL A 474 -26.62 -3.34 -36.96
N ASP A 475 -25.72 -3.98 -37.70
CA ASP A 475 -25.65 -5.41 -37.87
C ASP A 475 -24.42 -5.97 -37.17
N LEU A 476 -24.59 -7.10 -36.48
CA LEU A 476 -23.51 -7.86 -35.88
C LEU A 476 -23.74 -9.35 -36.12
N TYR A 477 -22.79 -9.99 -36.79
CA TYR A 477 -22.75 -11.42 -37.06
C TYR A 477 -21.62 -12.00 -36.23
N TRP A 478 -21.93 -12.89 -35.28
CA TRP A 478 -20.89 -13.49 -34.43
C TRP A 478 -20.36 -14.82 -34.97
N ASP A 479 -20.85 -15.30 -36.11
CA ASP A 479 -20.34 -16.50 -36.79
C ASP A 479 -20.52 -16.38 -38.32
N ALA A 480 -20.10 -15.25 -38.88
CA ALA A 480 -20.52 -14.75 -40.19
C ALA A 480 -20.31 -15.74 -41.35
N ASP A 481 -19.25 -16.55 -41.29
CA ASP A 481 -18.87 -17.47 -42.37
C ASP A 481 -19.48 -18.89 -42.18
N LYS A 482 -19.88 -19.29 -40.96
CA LYS A 482 -20.44 -20.63 -40.68
C LYS A 482 -21.97 -20.62 -40.51
N ASP A 483 -22.51 -19.60 -39.85
CA ASP A 483 -23.94 -19.48 -39.57
C ASP A 483 -24.35 -18.00 -39.55
N SER A 484 -24.86 -17.52 -40.68
CA SER A 484 -25.34 -16.13 -40.81
C SER A 484 -26.60 -15.83 -39.99
N LYS A 485 -27.26 -16.85 -39.38
CA LYS A 485 -28.42 -16.66 -38.50
C LYS A 485 -28.03 -16.24 -37.09
N LYS A 486 -26.76 -16.44 -36.73
CA LYS A 486 -26.13 -15.97 -35.50
C LYS A 486 -25.83 -14.47 -35.62
N SER A 487 -26.91 -13.69 -35.67
CA SER A 487 -26.86 -12.26 -35.92
C SER A 487 -27.79 -11.45 -35.02
N LEU A 488 -27.42 -10.19 -34.84
CA LEU A 488 -28.19 -9.12 -34.24
C LEU A 488 -28.31 -8.01 -35.29
N HIS A 489 -29.53 -7.58 -35.55
CA HIS A 489 -29.83 -6.39 -36.34
C HIS A 489 -30.65 -5.43 -35.49
N PHE A 490 -30.14 -4.23 -35.29
CA PHE A 490 -30.84 -3.15 -34.61
C PHE A 490 -31.06 -2.00 -35.58
N GLU A 491 -32.28 -1.47 -35.61
CA GLU A 491 -32.64 -0.31 -36.40
C GLU A 491 -33.44 0.66 -35.54
N THR A 492 -33.14 1.94 -35.66
CA THR A 492 -33.92 3.03 -35.05
C THR A 492 -34.13 4.15 -36.05
N ASN A 493 -35.32 4.75 -36.01
CA ASN A 493 -35.67 5.97 -36.70
C ASN A 493 -36.40 6.86 -35.71
N SER A 494 -35.70 7.88 -35.21
CA SER A 494 -36.12 8.69 -34.07
C SER A 494 -36.11 10.17 -34.41
N ASP A 495 -37.28 10.79 -34.43
CA ASP A 495 -37.44 12.23 -34.49
C ASP A 495 -37.52 12.80 -33.07
N ILE A 496 -36.48 13.53 -32.66
CA ILE A 496 -36.26 13.99 -31.30
C ILE A 496 -36.18 15.51 -31.29
N THR A 497 -37.16 16.16 -30.67
CA THR A 497 -37.14 17.60 -30.42
C THR A 497 -37.04 17.88 -28.92
N LYS A 498 -36.95 19.16 -28.53
CA LYS A 498 -36.93 19.57 -27.11
C LYS A 498 -38.16 19.06 -26.32
N ASN A 499 -39.32 18.97 -26.97
CA ASN A 499 -40.61 18.72 -26.33
C ASN A 499 -41.34 17.49 -26.88
N SER A 500 -40.78 16.77 -27.85
CA SER A 500 -41.41 15.60 -28.47
C SER A 500 -40.41 14.52 -28.83
N LEU A 501 -40.90 13.28 -28.82
CA LEU A 501 -40.20 12.08 -29.26
C LEU A 501 -41.14 11.27 -30.15
N ASP A 502 -40.71 10.89 -31.34
CA ASP A 502 -41.35 9.87 -32.17
C ASP A 502 -40.26 8.91 -32.65
N SER A 503 -40.16 7.76 -31.97
CA SER A 503 -39.07 6.80 -32.13
C SER A 503 -39.62 5.45 -32.54
N LYS A 504 -39.13 4.91 -33.65
CA LYS A 504 -39.47 3.59 -34.16
C LYS A 504 -38.24 2.71 -34.10
N ASN A 505 -38.31 1.62 -33.35
CA ASN A 505 -37.16 0.75 -33.10
C ASN A 505 -37.49 -0.70 -33.44
N SER A 506 -36.54 -1.39 -34.05
CA SER A 506 -36.62 -2.81 -34.41
C SER A 506 -35.34 -3.51 -33.97
N LEU A 507 -35.48 -4.62 -33.26
CA LEU A 507 -34.39 -5.49 -32.85
C LEU A 507 -34.68 -6.91 -33.35
N VAL A 508 -33.78 -7.47 -34.15
CA VAL A 508 -33.84 -8.85 -34.61
C VAL A 508 -32.64 -9.58 -34.03
N VAL A 509 -32.88 -10.57 -33.16
CA VAL A 509 -31.84 -11.44 -32.60
C VAL A 509 -32.18 -12.87 -32.96
N LEU A 510 -31.25 -13.61 -33.58
CA LEU A 510 -31.50 -15.00 -34.00
C LEU A 510 -32.79 -15.15 -34.81
N GLN A 511 -33.05 -14.22 -35.74
CA GLN A 511 -34.26 -14.11 -36.57
C GLN A 511 -35.57 -13.79 -35.82
N GLN A 512 -35.52 -13.56 -34.51
CA GLN A 512 -36.69 -13.15 -33.73
C GLN A 512 -36.77 -11.62 -33.67
N LYS A 513 -37.80 -11.07 -34.32
CA LYS A 513 -38.05 -9.63 -34.37
C LYS A 513 -38.87 -9.16 -33.16
N THR A 514 -38.37 -8.11 -32.52
CA THR A 514 -39.06 -7.32 -31.49
C THR A 514 -39.09 -5.87 -31.95
N THR A 515 -40.22 -5.17 -31.82
CA THR A 515 -40.30 -3.74 -32.14
C THR A 515 -40.76 -2.94 -30.93
N LEU A 516 -40.16 -1.78 -30.70
CA LEU A 516 -40.56 -0.84 -29.65
C LEU A 516 -40.71 0.54 -30.29
N ASN A 517 -41.95 0.99 -30.45
CA ASN A 517 -42.24 2.33 -30.94
C ASN A 517 -42.66 3.20 -29.75
N VAL A 518 -42.07 4.38 -29.61
CA VAL A 518 -42.37 5.31 -28.53
C VAL A 518 -42.68 6.67 -29.13
N LYS A 519 -43.85 7.22 -28.79
CA LYS A 519 -44.27 8.55 -29.21
C LYS A 519 -44.71 9.35 -27.99
N GLY A 520 -44.31 10.60 -27.88
CA GLY A 520 -44.78 11.46 -26.80
C GLY A 520 -44.53 12.94 -27.04
N THR A 521 -45.35 13.76 -26.39
CA THR A 521 -45.28 15.22 -26.42
C THR A 521 -45.48 15.80 -25.03
N LEU A 522 -44.64 16.76 -24.65
CA LEU A 522 -44.74 17.52 -23.42
C LEU A 522 -45.02 19.00 -23.73
N LYS A 523 -46.16 19.51 -23.29
CA LYS A 523 -46.47 20.96 -23.26
C LYS A 523 -46.25 21.48 -21.84
N GLY A 524 -45.29 22.39 -21.64
CA GLY A 524 -44.93 22.91 -20.31
C GLY A 524 -43.77 22.16 -19.66
N LYS A 525 -43.77 22.02 -18.34
CA LYS A 525 -42.76 21.28 -17.56
C LYS A 525 -43.34 19.94 -17.08
N LEU A 526 -42.46 19.00 -16.71
CA LEU A 526 -42.89 17.69 -16.22
C LEU A 526 -43.77 17.74 -14.95
N MET A 527 -43.56 18.75 -14.10
CA MET A 527 -44.32 18.96 -12.86
C MET A 527 -45.44 20.02 -13.00
N ASP A 528 -45.52 20.67 -14.16
CA ASP A 528 -46.47 21.76 -14.44
C ASP A 528 -46.72 21.83 -15.95
N GLY A 529 -47.61 20.98 -16.44
CA GLY A 529 -47.83 20.80 -17.87
C GLY A 529 -48.61 19.54 -18.24
N HIS A 530 -48.76 19.35 -19.55
CA HIS A 530 -49.53 18.28 -20.18
C HIS A 530 -48.61 17.33 -20.94
N LEU A 531 -48.62 16.06 -20.57
CA LEU A 531 -47.81 14.97 -21.12
C LEU A 531 -48.73 13.95 -21.78
N VAL A 532 -48.53 13.71 -23.08
CA VAL A 532 -49.15 12.60 -23.80
C VAL A 532 -48.05 11.67 -24.27
N GLY A 533 -48.20 10.37 -24.03
CA GLY A 533 -47.23 9.35 -24.39
C GLY A 533 -47.91 8.06 -24.85
N GLN A 534 -47.30 7.37 -25.80
CA GLN A 534 -47.69 6.05 -26.27
C GLN A 534 -46.44 5.20 -26.50
N ALA A 535 -46.46 3.96 -26.03
CA ALA A 535 -45.43 2.98 -26.31
C ALA A 535 -46.06 1.69 -26.83
N ASP A 536 -45.62 1.22 -28.00
CA ASP A 536 -46.08 0.00 -28.63
C ASP A 536 -44.93 -1.01 -28.72
N LEU A 537 -45.03 -2.08 -27.93
CA LEU A 537 -44.10 -3.21 -27.92
C LEU A 537 -44.73 -4.38 -28.68
N THR A 538 -44.04 -4.89 -29.71
CA THR A 538 -44.37 -6.16 -30.34
C THR A 538 -43.26 -7.15 -30.06
N LEU A 539 -43.60 -8.26 -29.39
CA LEU A 539 -42.69 -9.35 -29.05
C LEU A 539 -42.63 -10.41 -30.18
N PRO A 540 -41.65 -11.33 -30.14
CA PRO A 540 -41.65 -12.49 -31.02
C PRO A 540 -42.96 -13.27 -30.89
N LYS A 541 -43.47 -13.81 -32.01
CA LYS A 541 -44.80 -14.43 -32.15
C LYS A 541 -45.99 -13.45 -32.11
N SER A 542 -45.75 -12.17 -32.44
CA SER A 542 -46.79 -11.15 -32.71
C SER A 542 -47.65 -10.73 -31.51
N ARG A 543 -47.22 -11.02 -30.28
CA ARG A 543 -47.86 -10.47 -29.07
C ARG A 543 -47.60 -8.98 -28.97
N GLN A 544 -48.61 -8.20 -28.64
CA GLN A 544 -48.53 -6.74 -28.60
C GLN A 544 -48.89 -6.20 -27.21
N LEU A 545 -48.14 -5.22 -26.75
CA LEU A 545 -48.43 -4.43 -25.55
C LEU A 545 -48.39 -2.95 -25.95
N THR A 546 -49.52 -2.28 -25.82
CA THR A 546 -49.64 -0.83 -26.01
C THR A 546 -49.87 -0.17 -24.66
N VAL A 547 -49.06 0.85 -24.36
CA VAL A 547 -49.20 1.71 -23.19
C VAL A 547 -49.55 3.10 -23.70
N LYS A 548 -50.62 3.72 -23.19
CA LYS A 548 -50.96 5.13 -23.45
C LYS A 548 -51.06 5.89 -22.14
N LEU A 549 -50.46 7.07 -22.09
CA LEU A 549 -50.49 8.00 -20.98
C LEU A 549 -50.98 9.35 -21.48
N ASP A 550 -51.97 9.91 -20.81
CA ASP A 550 -52.42 11.29 -20.96
C ASP A 550 -52.47 11.90 -19.56
N ARG A 551 -51.70 12.95 -19.30
CA ARG A 551 -51.53 13.50 -17.96
C ARG A 551 -51.34 15.01 -17.97
N THR A 552 -52.27 15.72 -17.37
CA THR A 552 -52.16 17.13 -16.98
C THR A 552 -51.83 17.21 -15.49
N LEU A 553 -50.74 17.88 -15.13
CA LEU A 553 -50.33 18.08 -13.74
C LEU A 553 -50.00 19.56 -13.52
N HIS A 554 -50.57 20.16 -12.48
CA HIS A 554 -50.21 21.47 -11.97
C HIS A 554 -49.85 21.33 -10.49
N LEU A 555 -48.55 21.38 -10.18
CA LEU A 555 -48.05 21.34 -8.81
C LEU A 555 -47.56 22.73 -8.38
N SER A 556 -48.15 23.28 -7.32
CA SER A 556 -47.74 24.55 -6.72
C SER A 556 -47.53 24.41 -5.20
N ARG A 557 -47.04 25.46 -4.53
CA ARG A 557 -46.78 25.41 -3.08
C ARG A 557 -48.11 25.30 -2.33
N GLY A 558 -48.41 24.12 -1.79
CA GLY A 558 -49.63 23.84 -1.04
C GLY A 558 -50.84 23.49 -1.92
N SER A 559 -50.69 23.26 -3.22
CA SER A 559 -51.78 22.75 -4.07
C SER A 559 -51.32 21.78 -5.16
N VAL A 560 -52.19 20.81 -5.49
CA VAL A 560 -51.99 19.90 -6.61
C VAL A 560 -53.28 19.75 -7.42
N GLU A 561 -53.17 19.83 -8.73
CA GLU A 561 -54.21 19.42 -9.67
C GLU A 561 -53.63 18.38 -10.64
N LEU A 562 -54.21 17.18 -10.65
CA LEU A 562 -53.83 16.07 -11.51
C LEU A 562 -55.07 15.60 -12.27
N ASP A 563 -55.00 15.57 -13.59
CA ASP A 563 -55.93 14.83 -14.45
C ASP A 563 -55.08 13.85 -15.27
N GLY A 564 -55.27 12.56 -15.05
CA GLY A 564 -54.41 11.50 -15.57
C GLY A 564 -55.21 10.31 -16.07
N LYS A 565 -54.80 9.77 -17.22
CA LYS A 565 -55.34 8.56 -17.81
C LYS A 565 -54.19 7.68 -18.30
N LEU A 566 -54.16 6.44 -17.84
CA LEU A 566 -53.22 5.39 -18.26
C LEU A 566 -54.02 4.22 -18.83
N GLU A 567 -53.73 3.83 -20.06
CA GLU A 567 -54.31 2.64 -20.71
C GLU A 567 -53.20 1.64 -21.04
N LEU A 568 -53.43 0.38 -20.69
CA LEU A 568 -52.57 -0.76 -21.01
C LEU A 568 -53.41 -1.75 -21.82
N VAL A 569 -53.01 -2.00 -23.07
CA VAL A 569 -53.70 -2.94 -23.96
C VAL A 569 -52.74 -4.08 -24.31
N ALA A 570 -53.09 -5.29 -23.88
CA ALA A 570 -52.34 -6.50 -24.22
C ALA A 570 -53.12 -7.34 -25.23
N LYS A 571 -52.50 -7.69 -26.36
CA LYS A 571 -53.09 -8.54 -27.41
C LYS A 571 -52.22 -9.75 -27.67
N GLU A 572 -52.83 -10.92 -27.85
CA GLU A 572 -52.12 -12.15 -28.20
C GLU A 572 -51.60 -12.11 -29.65
N ASN A 573 -52.38 -11.48 -30.54
CA ASN A 573 -52.03 -11.17 -31.92
C ASN A 573 -52.81 -9.94 -32.41
N ALA A 574 -52.42 -9.39 -33.57
CA ALA A 574 -53.00 -8.17 -34.13
C ALA A 574 -54.52 -8.24 -34.41
N ALA A 575 -55.08 -9.45 -34.56
CA ALA A 575 -56.50 -9.69 -34.84
C ALA A 575 -57.35 -9.89 -33.56
N SER A 576 -56.73 -10.07 -32.39
CA SER A 576 -57.44 -10.31 -31.12
C SER A 576 -58.01 -9.03 -30.49
N SER A 577 -59.15 -9.16 -29.79
CA SER A 577 -59.85 -8.05 -29.12
C SER A 577 -59.08 -7.44 -27.94
N GLY A 578 -58.06 -8.12 -27.44
CA GLY A 578 -57.14 -7.64 -26.40
C GLY A 578 -57.75 -7.52 -25.00
N ASN A 579 -56.89 -7.46 -23.99
CA ASN A 579 -57.28 -7.10 -22.63
C ASN A 579 -56.87 -5.64 -22.39
N LEU A 580 -57.81 -4.81 -21.94
CA LEU A 580 -57.59 -3.40 -21.62
C LEU A 580 -57.62 -3.22 -20.10
N LEU A 581 -56.58 -2.64 -19.54
CA LEU A 581 -56.54 -2.09 -18.18
C LEU A 581 -56.44 -0.57 -18.29
N SER A 582 -57.42 0.16 -17.77
CA SER A 582 -57.42 1.62 -17.73
C SER A 582 -57.45 2.13 -16.30
N LEU A 583 -56.62 3.13 -16.01
CA LEU A 583 -56.59 3.90 -14.77
C LEU A 583 -56.88 5.37 -15.11
N GLU A 584 -57.94 5.94 -14.56
CA GLU A 584 -58.26 7.37 -14.64
C GLU A 584 -58.18 7.98 -13.25
N THR A 585 -57.52 9.13 -13.12
CA THR A 585 -57.33 9.84 -11.86
C THR A 585 -57.61 11.31 -12.06
N LYS A 586 -58.49 11.89 -11.24
CA LYS A 586 -58.65 13.34 -11.10
C LYS A 586 -58.45 13.69 -9.64
N ILE A 587 -57.48 14.53 -9.32
CA ILE A 587 -57.18 14.94 -7.94
C ILE A 587 -57.01 16.45 -7.93
N LYS A 588 -57.74 17.11 -7.05
CA LYS A 588 -57.57 18.51 -6.69
C LYS A 588 -57.40 18.59 -5.18
N ALA A 589 -56.24 19.03 -4.71
CA ALA A 589 -55.98 19.20 -3.29
C ALA A 589 -55.36 20.57 -3.02
N GLU A 590 -55.78 21.22 -1.94
CA GLU A 590 -55.27 22.52 -1.49
C GLU A 590 -55.12 22.52 0.03
N GLU A 591 -53.89 22.74 0.50
CA GLU A 591 -53.53 22.71 1.91
C GLU A 591 -54.13 23.88 2.69
N ALA A 592 -54.13 25.09 2.11
CA ALA A 592 -54.62 26.31 2.76
C ALA A 592 -56.09 26.20 3.19
N ASN A 593 -56.92 25.60 2.34
CA ASN A 593 -58.35 25.37 2.60
C ASN A 593 -58.63 23.94 3.07
N GLN A 594 -57.58 23.13 3.20
CA GLN A 594 -57.64 21.70 3.48
C GLN A 594 -58.69 20.97 2.63
N LEU A 595 -58.78 21.36 1.36
CA LEU A 595 -59.72 20.86 0.37
C LEU A 595 -59.13 19.63 -0.31
N LEU A 596 -59.95 18.60 -0.52
CA LEU A 596 -59.63 17.44 -1.34
C LEU A 596 -60.85 17.11 -2.20
N ASP A 597 -60.67 16.99 -3.50
CA ASP A 597 -61.63 16.40 -4.42
C ASP A 597 -60.86 15.40 -5.29
N SER A 598 -61.14 14.11 -5.10
CA SER A 598 -60.43 13.04 -5.78
C SER A 598 -61.38 12.01 -6.36
N LEU A 599 -61.08 11.57 -7.56
CA LEU A 599 -61.74 10.49 -8.29
C LEU A 599 -60.65 9.58 -8.84
N VAL A 600 -60.73 8.29 -8.54
CA VAL A 600 -59.88 7.25 -9.12
C VAL A 600 -60.80 6.19 -9.71
N ARG A 601 -60.62 5.87 -10.99
CA ARG A 601 -61.33 4.79 -11.68
C ARG A 601 -60.33 3.79 -12.24
N ILE A 602 -60.56 2.51 -11.96
CA ILE A 602 -59.82 1.40 -12.53
C ILE A 602 -60.81 0.54 -13.28
N ALA A 603 -60.54 0.23 -14.54
CA ALA A 603 -61.36 -0.70 -15.31
C ALA A 603 -60.48 -1.74 -16.02
N LEU A 604 -60.88 -2.99 -15.92
CA LEU A 604 -60.32 -4.13 -16.63
C LEU A 604 -61.41 -4.67 -17.57
N LYS A 605 -61.15 -4.64 -18.87
CA LYS A 605 -61.97 -5.30 -19.89
C LYS A 605 -61.19 -6.43 -20.48
N THR A 606 -61.73 -7.64 -20.43
CA THR A 606 -61.07 -8.82 -21.00
C THR A 606 -61.64 -9.15 -22.37
N SER A 607 -60.82 -9.75 -23.22
CA SER A 607 -61.22 -10.27 -24.53
C SER A 607 -62.38 -11.28 -24.50
N GLN A 608 -62.65 -11.89 -23.33
CA GLN A 608 -63.74 -12.84 -23.10
C GLN A 608 -65.06 -12.17 -22.66
N GLY A 609 -65.14 -10.83 -22.68
CA GLY A 609 -66.33 -10.09 -22.27
C GLY A 609 -66.58 -10.07 -20.76
N LYS A 610 -65.57 -10.43 -19.96
CA LYS A 610 -65.61 -10.27 -18.51
C LYS A 610 -65.01 -8.92 -18.13
N ASP A 611 -65.81 -8.11 -17.45
CA ASP A 611 -65.49 -6.73 -17.13
C ASP A 611 -65.49 -6.51 -15.62
N LEU A 612 -64.57 -5.68 -15.15
CA LEU A 612 -64.48 -5.21 -13.77
C LEU A 612 -64.18 -3.72 -13.81
N SER A 613 -64.99 -2.90 -13.17
CA SER A 613 -64.72 -1.47 -12.98
C SER A 613 -64.93 -1.08 -11.53
N ALA A 614 -63.93 -0.41 -10.94
CA ALA A 614 -63.97 0.14 -9.60
C ALA A 614 -63.75 1.65 -9.67
N SER A 615 -64.59 2.43 -9.01
CA SER A 615 -64.40 3.86 -8.85
C SER A 615 -64.42 4.24 -7.38
N VAL A 616 -63.47 5.07 -6.95
CA VAL A 616 -63.41 5.65 -5.61
C VAL A 616 -63.44 7.17 -5.76
N VAL A 617 -64.34 7.82 -5.04
CA VAL A 617 -64.43 9.27 -4.90
C VAL A 617 -64.19 9.61 -3.44
N VAL A 618 -63.28 10.54 -3.17
CA VAL A 618 -63.08 11.08 -1.82
C VAL A 618 -63.08 12.60 -1.90
N LYS A 619 -63.96 13.22 -1.11
CA LYS A 619 -64.12 14.67 -1.00
C LYS A 619 -63.98 15.12 0.45
N ASN A 620 -63.28 16.23 0.65
CA ASN A 620 -63.21 16.97 1.90
C ASN A 620 -63.55 18.42 1.58
N THR A 621 -64.77 18.82 1.95
CA THR A 621 -65.29 20.16 1.66
C THR A 621 -65.38 20.97 2.95
N PRO A 622 -64.61 22.07 3.09
CA PRO A 622 -64.77 22.97 4.23
C PRO A 622 -66.10 23.72 4.17
N GLN A 623 -66.85 23.74 5.28
CA GLN A 623 -68.16 24.40 5.42
C GLN A 623 -68.17 25.29 6.68
N ARG A 624 -67.68 26.53 6.60
CA ARG A 624 -67.58 27.49 7.73
C ARG A 624 -66.93 26.87 8.99
N GLU A 625 -67.71 26.46 9.98
CA GLU A 625 -67.25 25.87 11.26
C GLU A 625 -67.22 24.33 11.26
N GLN A 626 -67.61 23.71 10.15
CA GLN A 626 -67.74 22.26 9.97
C GLN A 626 -67.01 21.80 8.71
N ARG A 627 -66.82 20.50 8.60
CA ARG A 627 -66.17 19.87 7.45
C ARG A 627 -66.96 18.67 7.01
N LEU A 628 -67.25 18.59 5.72
CA LEU A 628 -67.95 17.46 5.14
C LEU A 628 -66.93 16.55 4.46
N LEU A 629 -66.74 15.37 5.02
CA LEU A 629 -65.94 14.28 4.46
C LEU A 629 -66.88 13.31 3.77
N GLU A 630 -66.70 13.07 2.48
CA GLU A 630 -67.49 12.11 1.71
C GLU A 630 -66.54 11.14 1.02
N ALA A 631 -66.83 9.85 1.13
CA ALA A 631 -66.15 8.80 0.40
C ALA A 631 -67.21 7.90 -0.24
N SER A 632 -67.12 7.68 -1.55
CA SER A 632 -67.95 6.70 -2.24
C SER A 632 -67.10 5.76 -3.07
N THR A 633 -67.48 4.50 -3.09
CA THR A 633 -66.88 3.46 -3.91
C THR A 633 -67.97 2.67 -4.60
N GLN A 634 -67.72 2.31 -5.85
CA GLN A 634 -68.60 1.49 -6.67
C GLN A 634 -67.73 0.49 -7.43
N VAL A 635 -68.04 -0.79 -7.28
CA VAL A 635 -67.39 -1.89 -7.98
C VAL A 635 -68.44 -2.64 -8.77
N GLU A 636 -68.35 -2.54 -10.08
CA GLU A 636 -69.16 -3.27 -11.05
C GLU A 636 -68.33 -4.40 -11.64
N SER A 637 -68.93 -5.57 -11.76
CA SER A 637 -68.24 -6.78 -12.17
C SER A 637 -69.20 -7.72 -12.88
N SER A 638 -68.73 -8.41 -13.92
CA SER A 638 -69.46 -9.54 -14.48
C SER A 638 -69.43 -10.79 -13.59
N TYR A 639 -68.58 -10.82 -12.55
CA TYR A 639 -68.38 -11.98 -11.67
C TYR A 639 -69.27 -11.98 -10.43
N PHE A 640 -69.73 -10.80 -9.98
CA PHE A 640 -70.51 -10.63 -8.76
C PHE A 640 -71.41 -9.41 -8.88
N LYS A 641 -72.51 -9.39 -8.11
CA LYS A 641 -73.45 -8.25 -8.07
C LYS A 641 -72.73 -6.96 -7.66
N THR A 642 -73.15 -5.83 -8.22
CA THR A 642 -72.56 -4.50 -7.95
C THR A 642 -72.42 -4.24 -6.46
N LEU A 643 -71.22 -3.84 -6.05
CA LEU A 643 -70.90 -3.42 -4.70
C LEU A 643 -70.83 -1.90 -4.67
N THR A 644 -71.61 -1.26 -3.81
CA THR A 644 -71.53 0.18 -3.56
C THR A 644 -71.26 0.41 -2.09
N ALA A 645 -70.39 1.34 -1.75
CA ALA A 645 -70.30 1.86 -0.39
C ALA A 645 -70.14 3.38 -0.41
N GLN A 646 -70.87 4.06 0.46
CA GLN A 646 -70.87 5.51 0.60
C GLN A 646 -70.75 5.82 2.09
N VAL A 647 -69.87 6.76 2.44
CA VAL A 647 -69.70 7.26 3.79
C VAL A 647 -69.67 8.77 3.71
N SER A 648 -70.44 9.43 4.56
CA SER A 648 -70.41 10.88 4.76
C SER A 648 -70.22 11.16 6.24
N ALA A 649 -69.28 12.01 6.60
CA ALA A 649 -69.07 12.48 7.96
C ALA A 649 -69.01 14.01 8.01
N GLU A 650 -69.87 14.59 8.81
CA GLU A 650 -69.83 16.00 9.17
C GLU A 650 -69.04 16.14 10.46
N VAL A 651 -67.88 16.79 10.38
CA VAL A 651 -66.94 16.95 11.50
C VAL A 651 -66.96 18.40 11.93
N SER A 652 -67.37 18.64 13.18
CA SER A 652 -67.30 19.94 13.85
C SER A 652 -66.33 19.90 15.04
N GLN A 653 -66.18 21.01 15.76
CA GLN A 653 -65.41 21.02 17.01
C GLN A 653 -66.06 20.16 18.11
N THR A 654 -67.39 20.14 18.18
CA THR A 654 -68.16 19.55 19.30
C THR A 654 -68.73 18.18 18.99
N HIS A 655 -68.90 17.80 17.73
CA HIS A 655 -69.50 16.53 17.36
C HIS A 655 -69.08 16.04 15.97
N ILE A 656 -69.19 14.73 15.76
CA ILE A 656 -69.07 14.07 14.45
C ILE A 656 -70.39 13.37 14.16
N THR A 657 -71.07 13.76 13.09
CA THR A 657 -72.23 13.01 12.56
C THR A 657 -71.76 12.19 11.36
N TYR A 658 -72.00 10.89 11.36
CA TYR A 658 -71.60 10.02 10.26
C TYR A 658 -72.78 9.20 9.74
N LYS A 659 -72.76 8.96 8.43
CA LYS A 659 -73.67 8.05 7.73
C LYS A 659 -72.83 7.18 6.80
N GLY A 660 -73.16 5.91 6.72
CA GLY A 660 -72.54 4.90 5.90
C GLY A 660 -73.64 4.05 5.28
N HIS A 661 -73.52 3.75 4.00
CA HIS A 661 -74.40 2.85 3.28
C HIS A 661 -73.53 1.93 2.43
N ALA A 662 -73.61 0.62 2.62
CA ALA A 662 -72.95 -0.35 1.77
C ALA A 662 -73.98 -1.36 1.25
N ALA A 663 -73.92 -1.72 -0.03
CA ALA A 663 -74.87 -2.64 -0.64
C ALA A 663 -74.18 -3.59 -1.63
N GLN A 664 -74.71 -4.82 -1.71
CA GLN A 664 -74.36 -5.83 -2.70
C GLN A 664 -75.61 -6.21 -3.50
N GLY A 665 -75.87 -5.47 -4.58
CA GLY A 665 -77.16 -5.53 -5.30
C GLY A 665 -78.34 -5.05 -4.45
N PRO A 666 -79.59 -5.29 -4.90
CA PRO A 666 -80.79 -4.76 -4.22
C PRO A 666 -81.22 -5.54 -2.96
N GLU A 667 -80.63 -6.71 -2.70
CA GLU A 667 -81.12 -7.66 -1.68
C GLU A 667 -80.28 -7.66 -0.38
N THR A 668 -79.11 -7.02 -0.37
CA THR A 668 -78.20 -7.00 0.78
C THR A 668 -77.65 -5.60 0.98
N ALA A 669 -77.89 -5.01 2.15
CA ALA A 669 -77.46 -3.66 2.48
C ALA A 669 -77.07 -3.53 3.95
N LEU A 670 -76.14 -2.62 4.24
CA LEU A 670 -75.68 -2.22 5.56
C LEU A 670 -75.77 -0.69 5.63
N ASP A 671 -76.71 -0.19 6.41
CA ASP A 671 -76.84 1.21 6.76
C ASP A 671 -76.24 1.43 8.16
N VAL A 672 -75.36 2.40 8.29
CA VAL A 672 -74.78 2.82 9.56
C VAL A 672 -75.00 4.31 9.68
N SER A 673 -75.56 4.80 10.78
CA SER A 673 -75.64 6.23 11.03
C SER A 673 -75.46 6.51 12.50
N GLY A 674 -74.78 7.58 12.84
CA GLY A 674 -74.60 7.94 14.23
C GLY A 674 -74.07 9.35 14.42
N ARG A 675 -74.08 9.75 15.69
CA ARG A 675 -73.56 11.01 16.19
C ARG A 675 -72.65 10.70 17.36
N PHE A 676 -71.43 11.21 17.28
CA PHE A 676 -70.47 11.18 18.38
C PHE A 676 -70.29 12.61 18.89
N ASP A 677 -70.78 12.88 20.09
CA ASP A 677 -70.63 14.16 20.78
C ASP A 677 -69.37 14.14 21.64
N ARG A 678 -68.53 15.16 21.46
CA ARG A 678 -67.34 15.44 22.27
C ARG A 678 -67.78 16.29 23.47
N GLY A 679 -67.29 15.99 24.66
CA GLY A 679 -67.61 16.69 25.91
C GLY A 679 -67.25 18.19 25.93
N HIS A 680 -67.41 18.83 27.10
CA HIS A 680 -67.23 20.28 27.31
C HIS A 680 -65.95 20.80 26.61
N ASP A 681 -66.10 21.85 25.80
CA ASP A 681 -65.06 22.49 24.97
C ASP A 681 -64.48 21.66 23.80
N GLY A 682 -65.15 20.59 23.35
CA GLY A 682 -64.79 19.85 22.13
C GLY A 682 -63.60 18.89 22.30
N LYS A 683 -63.20 18.59 23.55
CA LYS A 683 -62.13 17.65 23.89
C LYS A 683 -62.71 16.44 24.64
N VAL A 684 -62.28 15.23 24.25
CA VAL A 684 -62.70 13.96 24.89
C VAL A 684 -62.00 13.76 26.25
N LEU A 685 -60.85 14.42 26.46
CA LEU A 685 -60.11 14.40 27.71
C LEU A 685 -59.62 15.81 28.04
N LEU A 686 -60.03 16.33 29.20
CA LEU A 686 -59.44 17.54 29.77
C LEU A 686 -58.57 17.12 30.96
N ARG A 687 -57.28 17.47 30.89
CA ARG A 687 -56.36 17.38 32.03
C ARG A 687 -55.97 18.80 32.40
N VAL A 688 -56.58 19.33 33.45
CA VAL A 688 -56.26 20.65 34.02
C VAL A 688 -55.97 20.40 35.50
N ASP A 689 -54.79 20.78 35.96
CA ASP A 689 -54.39 20.78 37.38
C ASP A 689 -54.77 19.52 38.19
N ASN A 690 -54.31 18.34 37.73
CA ASN A 690 -54.58 17.04 38.36
C ASN A 690 -56.05 16.59 38.44
N THR A 691 -56.96 17.26 37.73
CA THR A 691 -58.35 16.81 37.52
C THR A 691 -58.53 16.15 36.15
N PHE A 692 -59.12 14.95 36.15
CA PHE A 692 -59.56 14.20 34.97
C PHE A 692 -61.05 14.42 34.77
N ALA A 693 -61.45 14.79 33.55
CA ALA A 693 -62.84 14.78 33.10
C ALA A 693 -62.93 14.14 31.70
N LEU A 694 -63.82 13.16 31.56
CA LEU A 694 -64.15 12.41 30.34
C LEU A 694 -65.66 12.49 30.14
N ALA A 695 -66.08 13.26 29.13
CA ALA A 695 -67.48 13.30 28.72
C ALA A 695 -67.56 13.02 27.22
N PHE A 696 -68.35 12.01 26.83
CA PHE A 696 -68.71 11.77 25.43
C PHE A 696 -70.06 11.07 25.31
N GLY A 697 -70.75 11.38 24.21
CA GLY A 697 -71.98 10.71 23.79
C GLY A 697 -71.76 9.99 22.46
N LEU A 698 -72.31 8.80 22.32
CA LEU A 698 -72.36 8.03 21.07
C LEU A 698 -73.79 7.54 20.87
N ASP A 699 -74.46 8.07 19.87
CA ASP A 699 -75.67 7.48 19.32
C ASP A 699 -75.32 6.81 17.99
N ASN A 700 -75.60 5.52 17.85
CA ASN A 700 -75.30 4.73 16.68
C ASN A 700 -76.48 3.85 16.29
N THR A 701 -76.72 3.72 15.00
CA THR A 701 -77.70 2.82 14.41
C THR A 701 -77.02 2.04 13.31
N ILE A 702 -77.06 0.71 13.39
CA ILE A 702 -76.62 -0.22 12.37
C ILE A 702 -77.86 -1.00 11.91
N GLN A 703 -78.17 -0.96 10.62
CA GLN A 703 -79.24 -1.72 10.02
C GLN A 703 -78.67 -2.59 8.90
N ILE A 704 -78.87 -3.90 9.01
CA ILE A 704 -78.46 -4.90 8.03
C ILE A 704 -79.72 -5.46 7.38
N THR A 705 -79.76 -5.42 6.05
CA THR A 705 -80.76 -6.09 5.22
C THR A 705 -80.11 -7.33 4.61
N LEU A 706 -80.73 -8.50 4.79
CA LEU A 706 -80.22 -9.79 4.34
C LEU A 706 -81.22 -10.49 3.41
N PRO A 707 -80.76 -11.32 2.46
CA PRO A 707 -81.61 -12.09 1.53
C PRO A 707 -82.12 -13.39 2.18
N LEU A 708 -82.40 -13.39 3.48
CA LEU A 708 -82.83 -14.57 4.23
C LEU A 708 -84.32 -14.49 4.53
N GLU A 709 -85.07 -15.59 4.33
CA GLU A 709 -86.52 -15.61 4.56
C GLU A 709 -86.90 -15.33 6.01
N LYS A 710 -86.11 -15.82 6.97
CA LYS A 710 -86.41 -15.72 8.40
C LYS A 710 -85.94 -14.43 9.06
N ILE A 711 -84.87 -13.81 8.57
CA ILE A 711 -84.30 -12.55 9.11
C ILE A 711 -83.97 -11.66 7.92
N LYS A 712 -84.94 -10.84 7.51
CA LYS A 712 -84.81 -9.89 6.40
C LYS A 712 -84.12 -8.60 6.82
N THR A 713 -84.43 -8.12 8.03
CA THR A 713 -83.83 -6.89 8.57
C THR A 713 -83.39 -7.09 10.02
N LEU A 714 -82.18 -6.61 10.32
CA LEU A 714 -81.61 -6.55 11.66
C LEU A 714 -81.23 -5.10 11.92
N LYS A 715 -81.83 -4.47 12.93
CA LYS A 715 -81.51 -3.09 13.32
C LYS A 715 -81.00 -3.06 14.76
N LEU A 716 -79.74 -2.70 14.94
CA LEU A 716 -79.10 -2.45 16.23
C LEU A 716 -79.01 -0.93 16.45
N THR A 717 -79.60 -0.42 17.52
CA THR A 717 -79.37 0.96 17.98
C THR A 717 -78.58 0.90 19.28
N THR A 718 -77.50 1.67 19.38
CA THR A 718 -76.64 1.78 20.55
C THR A 718 -76.50 3.24 20.91
N SER A 719 -76.90 3.59 22.13
CA SER A 719 -76.63 4.87 22.76
C SER A 719 -75.68 4.63 23.93
N VAL A 720 -74.60 5.39 24.01
CA VAL A 720 -73.64 5.35 25.11
C VAL A 720 -73.35 6.78 25.53
N ASN A 721 -73.61 7.11 26.78
CA ASN A 721 -73.23 8.38 27.38
C ASN A 721 -72.31 8.09 28.54
N VAL A 722 -71.10 8.65 28.48
CA VAL A 722 -70.12 8.59 29.55
C VAL A 722 -69.90 10.01 30.04
N ASP A 723 -70.04 10.20 31.33
CA ASP A 723 -69.66 11.42 32.03
C ASP A 723 -68.92 11.03 33.30
N ALA A 724 -67.62 11.26 33.32
CA ALA A 724 -66.75 10.84 34.41
C ALA A 724 -65.75 11.93 34.78
N ASP A 725 -65.60 12.17 36.06
CA ASP A 725 -64.58 13.01 36.67
C ASP A 725 -63.74 12.20 37.69
N ASN A 726 -62.85 12.88 38.43
CA ASN A 726 -62.01 12.26 39.45
C ASN A 726 -62.78 11.51 40.56
N ASN A 727 -64.03 11.88 40.84
CA ASN A 727 -64.80 11.41 41.99
C ASN A 727 -66.06 10.62 41.60
N ASN A 728 -66.61 10.90 40.42
CA ASN A 728 -67.86 10.35 39.93
C ASN A 728 -67.69 9.82 38.50
N ALA A 729 -68.30 8.68 38.19
CA ALA A 729 -68.40 8.20 36.82
C ALA A 729 -69.80 7.67 36.56
N VAL A 730 -70.48 8.24 35.57
CA VAL A 730 -71.78 7.83 35.07
C VAL A 730 -71.59 7.26 33.68
N LEU A 731 -71.90 5.97 33.53
CA LEU A 731 -72.02 5.30 32.24
C LEU A 731 -73.48 4.92 32.05
N LYS A 732 -74.08 5.42 30.98
CA LYS A 732 -75.38 4.97 30.49
C LYS A 732 -75.18 4.33 29.13
N THR A 733 -75.65 3.10 28.98
CA THR A 733 -75.71 2.43 27.69
C THR A 733 -77.11 1.91 27.45
N ASP A 734 -77.65 2.15 26.27
CA ASP A 734 -78.94 1.64 25.83
C ASP A 734 -78.74 0.99 24.46
N ASN A 735 -78.97 -0.31 24.38
CA ASN A 735 -78.86 -1.08 23.16
C ASN A 735 -80.22 -1.68 22.83
N ALA A 736 -80.64 -1.61 21.57
CA ALA A 736 -81.85 -2.30 21.11
C ALA A 736 -81.58 -3.00 19.78
N LEU A 737 -81.81 -4.32 19.76
CA LEU A 737 -81.75 -5.16 18.58
C LEU A 737 -83.18 -5.48 18.12
N THR A 738 -83.55 -5.00 16.95
CA THR A 738 -84.86 -5.25 16.33
C THR A 738 -84.69 -6.20 15.14
N LEU A 739 -85.41 -7.32 15.17
CA LEU A 739 -85.47 -8.30 14.08
C LEU A 739 -86.78 -8.14 13.30
N ASN A 740 -86.69 -8.02 11.98
CA ASN A 740 -87.82 -7.90 11.04
C ASN A 740 -88.85 -6.79 11.37
N GLY A 741 -88.48 -5.82 12.20
CA GLY A 741 -89.40 -4.78 12.69
C GLY A 741 -90.45 -5.25 13.70
N ALA A 742 -90.45 -6.53 14.11
CA ALA A 742 -91.49 -7.13 14.96
C ALA A 742 -91.00 -7.55 16.35
N GLU A 743 -89.77 -8.07 16.46
CA GLU A 743 -89.20 -8.55 17.73
C GLU A 743 -88.06 -7.64 18.17
N THR A 744 -88.20 -6.98 19.32
CA THR A 744 -87.19 -6.05 19.85
C THR A 744 -86.62 -6.57 21.16
N TYR A 745 -85.31 -6.78 21.19
CA TYR A 745 -84.52 -7.08 22.37
C TYR A 745 -83.85 -5.79 22.83
N LYS A 746 -84.06 -5.37 24.08
CA LYS A 746 -83.37 -4.19 24.63
C LYS A 746 -82.45 -4.61 25.76
N PHE A 747 -81.25 -4.07 25.76
CA PHE A 747 -80.25 -4.22 26.81
C PHE A 747 -79.75 -2.83 27.20
N GLY A 748 -80.19 -2.36 28.35
CA GLY A 748 -79.74 -1.10 28.94
C GLY A 748 -78.87 -1.37 30.16
N GLY A 749 -77.85 -0.55 30.37
CA GLY A 749 -76.96 -0.59 31.52
C GLY A 749 -76.72 0.83 32.01
N GLU A 750 -76.98 1.09 33.28
CA GLU A 750 -76.58 2.33 33.95
C GLU A 750 -75.65 1.96 35.09
N ALA A 751 -74.42 2.45 35.04
CA ALA A 751 -73.47 2.34 36.13
C ALA A 751 -73.14 3.75 36.64
N ASN A 752 -73.27 3.93 37.95
CA ASN A 752 -72.86 5.15 38.63
C ASN A 752 -71.85 4.77 39.71
N ARG A 753 -70.63 5.25 39.58
CA ARG A 753 -69.56 5.07 40.55
C ARG A 753 -69.29 6.38 41.25
N GLN A 754 -69.25 6.33 42.57
CA GLN A 754 -68.65 7.34 43.43
C GLN A 754 -67.40 6.75 44.10
N LYS A 755 -66.60 7.56 44.76
CA LYS A 755 -65.28 7.16 45.31
C LYS A 755 -65.29 5.87 46.15
N GLU A 756 -66.30 5.65 46.98
CA GLU A 756 -66.35 4.54 47.97
C GLU A 756 -67.50 3.54 47.71
N LYS A 757 -68.37 3.82 46.75
CA LYS A 757 -69.57 3.04 46.47
C LYS A 757 -69.99 3.18 45.02
N GLY A 758 -70.64 2.17 44.48
CA GLY A 758 -71.20 2.22 43.14
C GLY A 758 -72.48 1.43 43.01
N THR A 759 -73.26 1.80 42.01
CA THR A 759 -74.44 1.07 41.58
C THR A 759 -74.29 0.73 40.12
N ALA A 760 -74.72 -0.48 39.75
CA ALA A 760 -74.91 -0.87 38.37
C ALA A 760 -76.29 -1.50 38.23
N LYS A 761 -77.04 -1.01 37.26
CA LYS A 761 -78.36 -1.49 36.90
C LYS A 761 -78.30 -1.95 35.46
N ILE A 762 -78.63 -3.21 35.24
CA ILE A 762 -78.77 -3.79 33.91
C ILE A 762 -80.25 -4.14 33.72
N VAL A 763 -80.82 -3.68 32.61
CA VAL A 763 -82.20 -3.94 32.20
C VAL A 763 -82.17 -4.72 30.90
N LEU A 764 -82.68 -5.95 30.94
CA LEU A 764 -82.88 -6.79 29.77
C LEU A 764 -84.38 -6.90 29.48
N ILE A 765 -84.77 -6.57 28.25
CA ILE A 765 -86.14 -6.71 27.75
C ILE A 765 -86.10 -7.69 26.59
N LEU A 766 -86.70 -8.85 26.79
CA LEU A 766 -86.91 -9.85 25.75
C LEU A 766 -88.30 -9.68 25.12
N PRO A 767 -88.49 -9.98 23.82
CA PRO A 767 -89.79 -9.87 23.17
C PRO A 767 -90.85 -10.71 23.88
N LYS A 768 -92.02 -10.10 24.16
CA LYS A 768 -93.18 -10.76 24.80
C LYS A 768 -92.92 -11.27 26.24
N GLU A 769 -91.83 -10.86 26.88
CA GLU A 769 -91.58 -11.09 28.32
C GLU A 769 -91.59 -9.75 29.10
N GLN A 770 -91.77 -9.81 30.42
CA GLN A 770 -91.59 -8.63 31.26
C GLN A 770 -90.10 -8.25 31.39
N PRO A 771 -89.77 -6.94 31.51
CA PRO A 771 -88.41 -6.47 31.73
C PRO A 771 -87.75 -7.15 32.93
N ARG A 772 -86.58 -7.77 32.72
CA ARG A 772 -85.75 -8.32 33.79
C ARG A 772 -84.71 -7.29 34.16
N THR A 773 -84.66 -6.92 35.43
CA THR A 773 -83.71 -5.94 35.95
C THR A 773 -82.78 -6.63 36.95
N LEU A 774 -81.48 -6.52 36.72
CA LEU A 774 -80.45 -6.89 37.68
C LEU A 774 -79.81 -5.60 38.18
N SER A 775 -80.03 -5.28 39.44
CA SER A 775 -79.39 -4.14 40.10
C SER A 775 -78.41 -4.68 41.14
N THR A 776 -77.16 -4.24 41.06
CA THR A 776 -76.15 -4.48 42.08
C THR A 776 -75.65 -3.14 42.62
N SER A 777 -75.32 -3.13 43.89
CA SER A 777 -74.64 -2.03 44.54
C SER A 777 -73.48 -2.62 45.31
N TRP A 778 -72.29 -2.05 45.13
CA TRP A 778 -71.11 -2.47 45.86
C TRP A 778 -70.59 -1.35 46.73
N HIS A 779 -70.00 -1.77 47.83
CA HIS A 779 -69.25 -0.94 48.75
C HIS A 779 -67.90 -1.65 48.92
N VAL A 780 -66.80 -0.95 48.70
CA VAL A 780 -65.48 -1.54 48.83
C VAL A 780 -65.02 -1.38 50.28
N ASN A 781 -64.75 -2.51 50.96
CA ASN A 781 -63.87 -2.58 52.13
C ASN A 781 -62.59 -3.27 51.65
N ASP A 782 -61.47 -2.54 51.69
CA ASP A 782 -60.15 -2.99 51.25
C ASP A 782 -59.57 -4.05 52.20
N GLU A 783 -59.48 -5.32 51.77
CA GLU A 783 -58.52 -6.30 52.30
C GLU A 783 -58.01 -7.24 51.17
N ASN A 784 -56.86 -6.87 50.59
CA ASN A 784 -55.81 -7.63 49.86
C ASN A 784 -56.19 -8.87 49.00
N GLY A 785 -56.36 -8.68 47.68
CA GLY A 785 -56.63 -9.74 46.69
C GLY A 785 -55.40 -10.26 45.93
N GLU A 786 -54.49 -10.95 46.63
CA GLU A 786 -53.20 -11.39 46.07
C GLU A 786 -53.26 -12.71 45.25
N THR A 787 -54.15 -13.65 45.58
CA THR A 787 -54.21 -15.00 44.93
C THR A 787 -55.63 -15.46 44.54
N PHE A 788 -55.75 -16.23 43.45
CA PHE A 788 -57.03 -16.77 42.95
C PHE A 788 -56.97 -18.30 42.74
N HIS A 789 -57.91 -19.02 43.36
CA HIS A 789 -58.09 -20.49 43.26
C HIS A 789 -59.52 -20.84 42.82
N SER A 790 -59.68 -21.80 41.90
CA SER A 790 -61.00 -22.30 41.48
C SER A 790 -61.02 -23.75 40.98
N ASP A 791 -61.99 -24.52 41.50
CA ASP A 791 -62.20 -25.96 41.19
C ASP A 791 -63.51 -26.18 40.39
N SER A 792 -63.93 -25.18 39.61
CA SER A 792 -65.23 -25.14 38.92
C SER A 792 -65.20 -25.87 37.56
N THR A 793 -66.33 -26.17 36.92
CA THR A 793 -66.29 -26.72 35.54
C THR A 793 -65.84 -25.68 34.51
N THR A 794 -66.11 -24.39 34.77
CA THR A 794 -65.67 -23.22 33.98
C THR A 794 -65.29 -22.09 34.94
N CYS A 795 -64.14 -21.44 34.79
CA CYS A 795 -63.70 -20.35 35.67
C CYS A 795 -63.13 -19.13 34.91
N ALA A 796 -63.32 -17.92 35.47
CA ALA A 796 -62.76 -16.66 34.97
C ALA A 796 -62.34 -15.73 36.12
N GLY A 797 -61.10 -15.20 36.13
CA GLY A 797 -60.63 -14.35 37.24
C GLY A 797 -59.47 -13.40 36.92
N LEU A 798 -59.28 -12.42 37.81
CA LEU A 798 -58.22 -11.38 37.81
C LEU A 798 -57.56 -11.38 39.20
N CYS A 799 -56.25 -11.55 39.29
CA CYS A 799 -55.49 -11.48 40.55
C CYS A 799 -54.15 -10.76 40.39
N SER A 800 -53.62 -10.21 41.48
CA SER A 800 -52.35 -9.47 41.42
C SER A 800 -51.12 -10.38 41.41
N GLU A 801 -51.16 -11.63 41.86
CA GLU A 801 -49.96 -12.51 41.85
C GLU A 801 -50.19 -13.85 41.13
N THR A 802 -50.85 -14.82 41.77
CA THR A 802 -50.94 -16.21 41.25
C THR A 802 -52.38 -16.66 40.95
N PHE A 803 -52.55 -17.35 39.81
CA PHE A 803 -53.81 -17.94 39.35
C PHE A 803 -53.68 -19.47 39.23
N HIS A 804 -54.52 -20.21 39.94
CA HIS A 804 -54.53 -21.68 39.95
C HIS A 804 -55.93 -22.23 39.65
N SER A 805 -56.05 -23.16 38.69
CA SER A 805 -57.34 -23.81 38.44
C SER A 805 -57.27 -25.20 37.81
N ASP A 806 -58.11 -26.09 38.34
CA ASP A 806 -58.26 -27.49 37.90
C ASP A 806 -59.58 -27.68 37.11
N SER A 807 -60.08 -26.61 36.48
CA SER A 807 -61.36 -26.58 35.77
C SER A 807 -61.34 -27.34 34.43
N THR A 808 -62.49 -27.57 33.76
CA THR A 808 -62.47 -28.15 32.39
C THR A 808 -62.11 -27.10 31.33
N ILE A 809 -62.57 -25.85 31.53
CA ILE A 809 -62.24 -24.66 30.71
C ILE A 809 -61.90 -23.48 31.64
N CYS A 810 -60.74 -22.83 31.48
CA CYS A 810 -60.33 -21.70 32.31
C CYS A 810 -59.87 -20.47 31.50
N THR A 811 -60.17 -19.26 31.99
CA THR A 811 -59.62 -17.99 31.47
C THR A 811 -59.15 -17.04 32.57
N GLY A 812 -57.95 -16.45 32.47
CA GLY A 812 -57.49 -15.54 33.52
C GLY A 812 -56.34 -14.59 33.16
N LEU A 813 -56.23 -13.52 33.97
CA LEU A 813 -55.21 -12.48 33.90
C LEU A 813 -54.55 -12.34 35.28
N CYS A 814 -53.26 -12.62 35.37
CA CYS A 814 -52.48 -12.47 36.60
C CYS A 814 -51.17 -11.74 36.33
N SER A 815 -50.60 -11.11 37.37
CA SER A 815 -49.35 -10.37 37.18
C SER A 815 -48.12 -11.28 37.21
N GLU A 816 -48.13 -12.46 37.85
CA GLU A 816 -46.93 -13.32 37.94
C GLU A 816 -47.11 -14.72 37.33
N THR A 817 -47.81 -15.64 38.02
CA THR A 817 -47.81 -17.08 37.66
C THR A 817 -49.21 -17.61 37.35
N PHE A 818 -49.33 -18.40 36.27
CA PHE A 818 -50.56 -19.06 35.83
C PHE A 818 -50.35 -20.58 35.73
N HIS A 819 -51.14 -21.35 36.48
CA HIS A 819 -51.07 -22.82 36.52
C HIS A 819 -52.45 -23.44 36.25
N SER A 820 -52.55 -24.37 35.28
CA SER A 820 -53.81 -25.07 35.03
C SER A 820 -53.71 -26.45 34.39
N ASP A 821 -54.44 -27.40 34.97
CA ASP A 821 -54.56 -28.80 34.51
C ASP A 821 -55.85 -29.02 33.69
N SER A 822 -56.39 -27.95 33.09
CA SER A 822 -57.68 -27.96 32.37
C SER A 822 -57.65 -28.74 31.05
N THR A 823 -58.79 -28.97 30.39
CA THR A 823 -58.81 -29.53 29.02
C THR A 823 -58.61 -28.44 27.96
N ILE A 824 -59.12 -27.22 28.20
CA ILE A 824 -58.93 -26.01 27.37
C ILE A 824 -58.55 -24.81 28.26
N CYS A 825 -57.42 -24.15 27.99
CA CYS A 825 -56.97 -22.96 28.74
C CYS A 825 -56.69 -21.72 27.88
N ALA A 826 -57.00 -20.54 28.41
CA ALA A 826 -56.58 -19.24 27.86
C ALA A 826 -56.10 -18.26 28.95
N GLY A 827 -54.86 -17.78 28.89
CA GLY A 827 -54.36 -16.88 29.94
C GLY A 827 -53.25 -15.91 29.50
N LEU A 828 -53.14 -14.81 30.26
CA LEU A 828 -52.12 -13.77 30.13
C LEU A 828 -51.43 -13.58 31.49
N CYS A 829 -50.13 -13.84 31.55
CA CYS A 829 -49.29 -13.64 32.72
C CYS A 829 -47.95 -13.01 32.35
N SER A 830 -47.32 -12.31 33.30
CA SER A 830 -46.06 -11.60 33.00
C SER A 830 -44.81 -12.49 33.14
N GLU A 831 -44.85 -13.55 33.97
CA GLU A 831 -43.68 -14.39 34.26
C GLU A 831 -43.80 -15.85 33.79
N THR A 832 -44.66 -16.68 34.39
CA THR A 832 -44.64 -18.15 34.16
C THR A 832 -46.01 -18.72 33.84
N PHE A 833 -46.08 -19.57 32.80
CA PHE A 833 -47.32 -20.24 32.36
C PHE A 833 -47.08 -21.75 32.27
N HIS A 834 -47.78 -22.53 33.09
CA HIS A 834 -47.72 -24.00 33.10
C HIS A 834 -49.11 -24.58 32.84
N SER A 835 -49.20 -25.49 31.86
CA SER A 835 -50.43 -26.21 31.58
C SER A 835 -50.22 -27.54 30.85
N ASP A 836 -50.96 -28.55 31.29
CA ASP A 836 -51.01 -29.90 30.71
C ASP A 836 -52.27 -30.11 29.82
N SER A 837 -52.89 -29.02 29.34
CA SER A 837 -54.14 -29.03 28.56
C SER A 837 -54.01 -29.55 27.12
N THR A 838 -55.09 -30.14 26.60
CA THR A 838 -55.15 -30.69 25.22
C THR A 838 -55.20 -29.61 24.13
N ILE A 839 -55.77 -28.44 24.43
CA ILE A 839 -55.76 -27.23 23.58
C ILE A 839 -55.48 -26.01 24.48
N CYS A 840 -54.43 -25.23 24.22
CA CYS A 840 -54.16 -24.01 24.98
C CYS A 840 -53.76 -22.82 24.10
N THR A 841 -54.19 -21.61 24.50
CA THR A 841 -53.75 -20.33 23.90
C THR A 841 -53.25 -19.39 25.00
N GLY A 842 -51.93 -19.21 25.09
CA GLY A 842 -51.30 -18.35 26.11
C GLY A 842 -50.36 -17.30 25.51
N PHE A 843 -50.25 -16.14 26.15
CA PHE A 843 -49.29 -15.09 25.80
C PHE A 843 -48.41 -14.78 27.02
N VAL A 844 -47.10 -15.04 26.92
CA VAL A 844 -46.12 -14.86 28.01
C VAL A 844 -45.08 -13.84 27.59
N ALA A 845 -44.81 -12.86 28.45
CA ALA A 845 -43.89 -11.76 28.13
C ALA A 845 -42.39 -12.14 28.29
N ARG A 846 -42.04 -13.15 29.10
CA ARG A 846 -40.65 -13.63 29.30
C ARG A 846 -40.54 -15.14 29.62
N HIS A 847 -39.64 -15.84 28.90
CA HIS A 847 -39.19 -17.25 29.03
C HIS A 847 -40.26 -18.36 28.95
N SER A 848 -40.09 -19.34 28.05
CA SER A 848 -41.00 -20.50 27.93
C SER A 848 -40.27 -21.75 27.41
N ILE A 849 -40.62 -22.94 27.91
CA ILE A 849 -40.28 -24.26 27.33
C ILE A 849 -41.61 -24.89 26.90
N LEU A 850 -41.77 -25.24 25.62
CA LEU A 850 -43.04 -25.73 25.09
C LEU A 850 -42.84 -27.01 24.25
N THR A 851 -43.66 -28.04 24.50
CA THR A 851 -43.70 -29.30 23.71
C THR A 851 -45.15 -29.59 23.33
N VAL A 852 -45.52 -29.50 22.04
CA VAL A 852 -46.92 -29.69 21.59
C VAL A 852 -46.96 -30.37 20.21
N GLN A 853 -47.96 -31.25 19.97
CA GLN A 853 -48.02 -32.11 18.78
C GLN A 853 -48.73 -31.47 17.55
N HIS A 854 -49.55 -30.42 17.71
CA HIS A 854 -50.03 -29.52 16.63
C HIS A 854 -50.34 -28.11 17.21
N ALA A 855 -49.62 -27.04 16.84
CA ALA A 855 -49.81 -25.68 17.42
C ALA A 855 -49.53 -24.51 16.44
N LEU A 856 -50.14 -23.33 16.67
CA LEU A 856 -49.78 -22.02 16.09
C LEU A 856 -49.19 -21.14 17.19
N VAL A 857 -47.88 -20.86 17.15
CA VAL A 857 -47.16 -20.16 18.24
C VAL A 857 -46.46 -18.91 17.72
N SER A 858 -46.62 -17.77 18.40
CA SER A 858 -45.89 -16.53 18.14
C SER A 858 -45.09 -16.13 19.37
N VAL A 859 -43.76 -16.14 19.27
CA VAL A 859 -42.86 -15.83 20.41
C VAL A 859 -42.07 -14.55 20.16
N ALA A 860 -42.06 -13.66 21.15
CA ALA A 860 -41.42 -12.34 21.03
C ALA A 860 -39.98 -12.26 21.59
N ARG A 861 -39.50 -13.20 22.45
CA ARG A 861 -38.10 -13.23 22.95
C ARG A 861 -37.67 -14.55 23.62
N HIS A 862 -36.53 -15.11 23.17
CA HIS A 862 -35.75 -16.29 23.66
C HIS A 862 -36.50 -17.60 23.93
N SER A 863 -36.39 -18.56 22.99
CA SER A 863 -36.88 -19.95 23.15
C SER A 863 -36.03 -20.96 22.36
N ILE A 864 -36.08 -22.24 22.78
CA ILE A 864 -35.50 -23.41 22.08
C ILE A 864 -36.69 -24.24 21.55
N LEU A 865 -36.70 -24.59 20.25
CA LEU A 865 -37.84 -25.25 19.61
C LEU A 865 -37.39 -26.44 18.73
N THR A 866 -38.08 -27.59 18.86
CA THR A 866 -37.84 -28.82 18.08
C THR A 866 -39.15 -29.27 17.42
N VAL A 867 -39.25 -29.32 16.09
CA VAL A 867 -40.50 -29.64 15.36
C VAL A 867 -40.22 -30.48 14.11
N GLN A 868 -41.10 -31.43 13.77
CA GLN A 868 -41.09 -32.23 12.53
C GLN A 868 -42.29 -31.83 11.64
N TYR A 869 -42.05 -31.32 10.42
CA TYR A 869 -43.04 -30.80 9.44
C TYR A 869 -43.88 -29.58 9.86
N ALA A 870 -43.36 -28.36 9.71
CA ALA A 870 -44.12 -27.12 9.96
C ALA A 870 -43.67 -25.91 9.11
N LEU A 871 -44.54 -24.91 8.98
CA LEU A 871 -44.25 -23.56 8.47
C LEU A 871 -44.07 -22.62 9.67
N VAL A 872 -42.91 -21.97 9.81
CA VAL A 872 -42.54 -21.19 11.01
C VAL A 872 -42.07 -19.78 10.63
N PHE A 873 -42.61 -18.73 11.29
CA PHE A 873 -42.14 -17.35 11.18
C PHE A 873 -41.56 -16.88 12.54
N VAL A 874 -40.28 -16.48 12.59
CA VAL A 874 -39.57 -16.03 13.82
C VAL A 874 -39.09 -14.58 13.66
N VAL A 875 -39.35 -13.74 14.67
CA VAL A 875 -39.18 -12.27 14.56
C VAL A 875 -37.96 -11.73 15.36
N ARG A 876 -37.32 -12.50 16.27
CA ARG A 876 -35.97 -12.16 16.84
C ARG A 876 -35.33 -13.24 17.74
N HIS A 877 -34.04 -13.53 17.53
CA HIS A 877 -33.09 -14.35 18.34
C HIS A 877 -33.61 -15.71 18.87
N SER A 878 -33.45 -16.80 18.09
CA SER A 878 -33.71 -18.21 18.51
C SER A 878 -32.73 -19.22 17.85
N ILE A 879 -32.54 -20.41 18.46
CA ILE A 879 -31.75 -21.55 17.93
C ILE A 879 -32.73 -22.63 17.43
N LEU A 880 -32.58 -23.10 16.18
CA LEU A 880 -33.54 -24.00 15.53
C LEU A 880 -32.85 -25.20 14.83
N THR A 881 -33.38 -26.42 15.03
CA THR A 881 -32.91 -27.65 14.37
C THR A 881 -34.09 -28.31 13.62
N VAL A 882 -33.99 -28.50 12.29
CA VAL A 882 -35.10 -29.01 11.45
C VAL A 882 -34.61 -29.96 10.34
N GLN A 883 -35.40 -30.99 9.99
CA GLN A 883 -35.16 -31.92 8.87
C GLN A 883 -36.11 -31.60 7.68
N TYR A 884 -35.56 -31.28 6.49
CA TYR A 884 -36.25 -30.93 5.22
C TYR A 884 -37.49 -29.98 5.32
N ALA A 885 -37.34 -28.65 5.53
CA ALA A 885 -38.45 -27.66 5.65
C ALA A 885 -38.24 -26.32 4.85
N LEU A 886 -39.28 -25.47 4.73
CA LEU A 886 -39.25 -24.11 4.11
C LEU A 886 -39.30 -23.02 5.21
N VAL A 887 -38.26 -22.18 5.33
CA VAL A 887 -38.08 -21.25 6.48
C VAL A 887 -37.80 -19.81 6.03
N PHE A 888 -38.49 -18.83 6.64
CA PHE A 888 -38.27 -17.37 6.49
C PHE A 888 -37.78 -16.76 7.80
N VAL A 889 -36.64 -16.06 7.80
CA VAL A 889 -36.05 -15.45 9.02
C VAL A 889 -35.81 -13.95 8.87
N ALA A 890 -36.44 -13.15 9.74
CA ALA A 890 -36.29 -11.70 9.80
C ALA A 890 -35.42 -11.29 11.03
N ARG A 891 -34.10 -11.34 10.85
CA ARG A 891 -32.98 -10.89 11.75
C ARG A 891 -32.63 -11.73 13.00
N HIS A 892 -31.37 -12.22 12.98
CA HIS A 892 -30.60 -12.99 13.98
C HIS A 892 -31.20 -14.32 14.46
N SER A 893 -30.75 -15.44 13.86
CA SER A 893 -30.91 -16.83 14.35
C SER A 893 -29.72 -17.68 13.90
N ILE A 894 -29.47 -18.82 14.57
CA ILE A 894 -28.50 -19.86 14.15
C ILE A 894 -29.30 -21.06 13.64
N LEU A 895 -28.98 -21.56 12.43
CA LEU A 895 -29.76 -22.61 11.75
C LEU A 895 -28.87 -23.75 11.26
N THR A 896 -29.27 -25.00 11.56
CA THR A 896 -28.61 -26.24 11.11
C THR A 896 -29.64 -27.18 10.49
N GLY A 897 -29.42 -27.70 9.27
CA GLY A 897 -30.35 -28.63 8.61
C GLY A 897 -29.75 -29.42 7.43
N GLN A 898 -30.29 -30.60 7.14
CA GLN A 898 -29.95 -31.42 5.97
C GLN A 898 -31.08 -31.35 4.92
N HIS A 899 -30.73 -30.85 3.71
CA HIS A 899 -31.55 -30.64 2.50
C HIS A 899 -32.77 -29.65 2.61
N ALA A 900 -32.55 -28.32 2.56
CA ALA A 900 -33.62 -27.28 2.63
C ALA A 900 -33.42 -26.12 1.62
N LEU A 901 -34.49 -25.36 1.30
CA LEU A 901 -34.49 -24.11 0.50
C LEU A 901 -34.75 -22.91 1.43
N VAL A 902 -33.79 -21.96 1.55
CA VAL A 902 -33.81 -20.93 2.62
C VAL A 902 -33.63 -19.51 2.06
N PHE A 903 -34.45 -18.55 2.51
CA PHE A 903 -34.35 -17.11 2.21
C PHE A 903 -33.98 -16.31 3.48
N VAL A 904 -32.86 -15.55 3.45
CA VAL A 904 -32.35 -14.79 4.62
C VAL A 904 -32.13 -13.31 4.30
N VAL A 905 -32.67 -12.40 5.13
CA VAL A 905 -32.73 -10.96 4.81
C VAL A 905 -31.90 -10.03 5.76
N ARG A 906 -31.25 -10.49 6.86
CA ARG A 906 -30.18 -9.73 7.61
C ARG A 906 -29.51 -10.47 8.81
N HIS A 907 -28.18 -10.26 9.01
CA HIS A 907 -27.25 -10.76 10.08
C HIS A 907 -27.54 -12.20 10.62
N SER A 908 -27.05 -13.25 9.94
CA SER A 908 -27.17 -14.66 10.40
C SER A 908 -25.95 -15.53 10.00
N ILE A 909 -25.75 -16.66 10.68
CA ILE A 909 -24.67 -17.66 10.44
C ILE A 909 -25.31 -18.97 9.95
N LEU A 910 -24.82 -19.54 8.84
CA LEU A 910 -25.44 -20.71 8.17
C LEU A 910 -24.38 -21.74 7.70
N THR A 911 -24.64 -23.04 7.94
CA THR A 911 -23.79 -24.18 7.52
C THR A 911 -24.60 -25.20 6.71
N VAL A 912 -24.24 -25.48 5.44
CA VAL A 912 -24.99 -26.39 4.54
C VAL A 912 -24.06 -27.22 3.64
N GLN A 913 -24.39 -28.49 3.36
CA GLN A 913 -23.71 -29.40 2.41
C GLN A 913 -24.55 -29.54 1.11
N TYR A 914 -23.98 -29.20 -0.07
CA TYR A 914 -24.59 -29.19 -1.42
C TYR A 914 -25.99 -28.51 -1.56
N ALA A 915 -26.07 -27.17 -1.66
CA ALA A 915 -27.32 -26.43 -1.91
C ALA A 915 -27.14 -25.13 -2.74
N LEU A 916 -28.22 -24.63 -3.37
CA LEU A 916 -28.32 -23.34 -4.08
C LEU A 916 -28.92 -22.28 -3.12
N VAL A 917 -28.21 -21.17 -2.84
CA VAL A 917 -28.58 -20.20 -1.77
C VAL A 917 -28.57 -18.75 -2.28
N PHE A 918 -29.57 -17.94 -1.89
CA PHE A 918 -29.67 -16.49 -2.19
C PHE A 918 -29.52 -15.62 -0.93
N VAL A 919 -28.58 -14.66 -0.94
CA VAL A 919 -28.28 -13.76 0.22
C VAL A 919 -28.14 -12.30 -0.21
N ALA A 920 -28.80 -11.37 0.50
CA ALA A 920 -28.92 -9.97 0.08
C ALA A 920 -28.22 -8.90 0.96
N ARG A 921 -27.63 -9.20 2.15
CA ARG A 921 -26.80 -8.22 2.95
C ARG A 921 -26.09 -8.81 4.20
N HIS A 922 -24.82 -8.43 4.47
CA HIS A 922 -23.94 -8.71 5.65
C HIS A 922 -24.24 -10.02 6.45
N SER A 923 -23.81 -11.21 5.98
CA SER A 923 -23.89 -12.55 6.64
C SER A 923 -22.59 -13.36 6.47
N ILE A 924 -22.31 -14.39 7.29
CA ILE A 924 -21.13 -15.30 7.20
C ILE A 924 -21.59 -16.68 6.71
N LEU A 925 -20.93 -17.23 5.67
CA LEU A 925 -21.36 -18.46 4.98
C LEU A 925 -20.18 -19.43 4.74
N THR A 926 -20.34 -20.71 5.10
CA THR A 926 -19.35 -21.78 4.88
C THR A 926 -19.97 -22.91 4.03
N VAL A 927 -19.39 -23.25 2.86
CA VAL A 927 -19.96 -24.25 1.91
C VAL A 927 -18.87 -25.13 1.27
N GLN A 928 -19.10 -26.44 1.13
CA GLN A 928 -18.31 -27.36 0.30
C GLN A 928 -19.08 -27.72 -1.01
N HIS A 929 -18.49 -27.36 -2.17
CA HIS A 929 -18.97 -27.48 -3.58
C HIS A 929 -20.25 -26.69 -3.98
N ALA A 930 -20.15 -25.42 -4.46
CA ALA A 930 -21.28 -24.63 -5.00
C ALA A 930 -20.91 -23.50 -6.01
N LEU A 931 -21.89 -23.04 -6.82
CA LEU A 931 -21.88 -21.84 -7.69
C LEU A 931 -22.64 -20.69 -6.99
N VAL A 932 -22.03 -19.51 -6.79
CA VAL A 932 -22.57 -18.45 -5.90
C VAL A 932 -22.53 -17.06 -6.57
N SER A 933 -23.61 -16.28 -6.43
CA SER A 933 -23.73 -14.88 -6.89
C SER A 933 -24.04 -13.95 -5.71
N VAL A 934 -23.23 -12.90 -5.48
CA VAL A 934 -23.32 -12.01 -4.30
C VAL A 934 -23.38 -10.53 -4.69
N ALA A 935 -24.29 -9.76 -4.07
CA ALA A 935 -24.60 -8.40 -4.49
C ALA A 935 -24.07 -7.23 -3.62
N ARG A 936 -23.56 -7.41 -2.38
CA ARG A 936 -22.79 -6.39 -1.56
C ARG A 936 -22.42 -6.82 -0.11
N HIS A 937 -21.23 -6.42 0.40
CA HIS A 937 -20.61 -6.60 1.76
C HIS A 937 -20.85 -7.97 2.47
N SER A 938 -20.15 -9.04 2.11
CA SER A 938 -20.15 -10.34 2.82
C SER A 938 -18.74 -10.96 2.88
N ILE A 939 -18.49 -11.89 3.82
CA ILE A 939 -17.21 -12.64 3.97
C ILE A 939 -17.44 -14.08 3.49
N LEU A 940 -16.56 -14.59 2.61
CA LEU A 940 -16.74 -15.90 1.95
C LEU A 940 -15.45 -16.74 1.99
N THR A 941 -15.56 -18.03 2.33
CA THR A 941 -14.43 -19.00 2.36
C THR A 941 -14.77 -20.23 1.50
N VAL A 942 -13.98 -20.52 0.45
CA VAL A 942 -14.24 -21.63 -0.52
C VAL A 942 -12.92 -22.27 -1.00
N GLN A 943 -12.94 -23.56 -1.35
CA GLN A 943 -11.74 -24.34 -1.74
C GLN A 943 -11.42 -24.35 -3.26
N TYR A 944 -12.42 -24.24 -4.17
CA TYR A 944 -12.23 -24.09 -5.64
C TYR A 944 -13.41 -23.31 -6.29
N ALA A 945 -13.20 -22.12 -6.89
CA ALA A 945 -14.30 -21.35 -7.55
C ALA A 945 -13.87 -20.30 -8.62
N LEU A 946 -14.80 -19.99 -9.55
CA LEU A 946 -14.81 -18.84 -10.48
C LEU A 946 -15.96 -17.89 -10.04
N VAL A 947 -15.71 -16.60 -9.77
CA VAL A 947 -16.65 -15.73 -9.01
C VAL A 947 -16.94 -14.38 -9.72
N PHE A 948 -18.22 -13.95 -9.74
CA PHE A 948 -18.68 -12.61 -10.20
C PHE A 948 -19.02 -11.69 -9.01
N VAL A 949 -18.36 -10.53 -8.88
CA VAL A 949 -18.56 -9.56 -7.77
C VAL A 949 -18.79 -8.14 -8.30
N ALA A 950 -19.81 -7.45 -7.79
CA ALA A 950 -20.24 -6.13 -8.28
C ALA A 950 -19.98 -4.94 -7.32
N ARG A 951 -19.50 -5.16 -6.07
CA ARG A 951 -18.86 -4.15 -5.16
C ARG A 951 -18.62 -4.67 -3.72
N HIS A 952 -17.43 -4.40 -3.16
CA HIS A 952 -16.89 -4.66 -1.79
C HIS A 952 -17.22 -6.03 -1.14
N SER A 953 -16.23 -6.93 -1.03
CA SER A 953 -16.23 -8.19 -0.27
C SER A 953 -14.79 -8.55 0.16
N ILE A 954 -14.61 -9.34 1.23
CA ILE A 954 -13.30 -9.89 1.64
C ILE A 954 -13.30 -11.40 1.33
N LEU A 955 -12.24 -11.88 0.65
CA LEU A 955 -12.19 -13.20 0.04
C LEU A 955 -10.95 -13.99 0.52
N THR A 956 -11.14 -15.22 1.02
CA THR A 956 -10.05 -16.14 1.36
C THR A 956 -10.19 -17.44 0.56
N VAL A 957 -9.26 -17.71 -0.37
CA VAL A 957 -9.27 -18.87 -1.31
C VAL A 957 -7.86 -19.46 -1.47
N GLN A 958 -7.75 -20.75 -1.78
CA GLN A 958 -6.45 -21.41 -2.04
C GLN A 958 -5.92 -21.15 -3.48
N TYR A 959 -6.80 -21.04 -4.50
CA TYR A 959 -6.49 -20.65 -5.90
C TYR A 959 -7.68 -19.89 -6.53
N ALA A 960 -7.50 -18.67 -7.07
CA ALA A 960 -8.59 -17.88 -7.70
C ALA A 960 -8.15 -16.99 -8.88
N LEU A 961 -9.06 -16.75 -9.84
CA LEU A 961 -8.97 -15.75 -10.93
C LEU A 961 -10.20 -14.82 -10.83
N VAL A 962 -9.99 -13.51 -10.62
CA VAL A 962 -11.07 -12.56 -10.25
C VAL A 962 -11.09 -11.33 -11.16
N PHE A 963 -12.29 -10.87 -11.53
CA PHE A 963 -12.52 -9.62 -12.28
C PHE A 963 -13.28 -8.62 -11.38
N ASP A 964 -12.67 -7.47 -11.07
CA ASP A 964 -13.26 -6.42 -10.21
C ASP A 964 -13.29 -5.06 -10.94
N SER A 965 -14.33 -4.27 -10.70
CA SER A 965 -14.55 -2.98 -11.35
C SER A 965 -13.99 -1.77 -10.59
N GLU A 966 -13.45 -1.89 -9.36
CA GLU A 966 -12.87 -0.76 -8.60
C GLU A 966 -11.60 -1.15 -7.78
N THR A 967 -11.73 -1.95 -6.71
CA THR A 967 -10.62 -2.24 -5.75
C THR A 967 -10.50 -3.72 -5.39
N PHE A 968 -9.31 -4.31 -5.56
CA PHE A 968 -9.04 -5.73 -5.32
C PHE A 968 -8.18 -5.95 -4.05
N HIS A 969 -8.61 -6.89 -3.18
CA HIS A 969 -7.91 -7.32 -1.96
C HIS A 969 -7.79 -8.86 -1.91
N SER A 970 -6.59 -9.40 -1.67
CA SER A 970 -6.38 -10.87 -1.65
C SER A 970 -5.35 -11.37 -0.63
N ASP A 971 -5.79 -12.32 0.22
CA ASP A 971 -5.00 -13.02 1.25
C ASP A 971 -4.77 -14.51 0.86
N SER A 972 -4.65 -14.80 -0.44
CA SER A 972 -4.57 -16.18 -0.98
C SER A 972 -3.12 -16.70 -1.03
N THR A 973 -2.89 -17.98 -1.34
CA THR A 973 -1.49 -18.47 -1.53
C THR A 973 -0.90 -17.96 -2.85
N ILE A 974 -1.68 -17.97 -3.93
CA ILE A 974 -1.31 -17.39 -5.24
C ILE A 974 -2.51 -16.61 -5.80
N CYS A 975 -2.32 -15.36 -6.23
CA CYS A 975 -3.40 -14.53 -6.77
C CYS A 975 -3.04 -13.83 -8.09
N ALA A 976 -4.03 -13.70 -9.00
CA ALA A 976 -3.92 -12.92 -10.24
C ALA A 976 -5.20 -12.13 -10.53
N GLY A 977 -5.11 -10.82 -10.81
CA GLY A 977 -6.31 -9.97 -10.98
C GLY A 977 -6.13 -8.71 -11.83
N LEU A 978 -7.25 -8.22 -12.36
CA LEU A 978 -7.38 -6.95 -13.11
C LEU A 978 -8.40 -6.06 -12.38
N CYS A 979 -8.02 -4.83 -12.06
CA CYS A 979 -8.93 -3.87 -11.42
C CYS A 979 -8.76 -2.46 -12.00
N SER A 980 -9.78 -1.61 -11.85
CA SER A 980 -9.73 -0.28 -12.45
C SER A 980 -9.01 0.76 -11.58
N GLU A 981 -8.85 0.60 -10.27
CA GLU A 981 -8.22 1.64 -9.42
C GLU A 981 -7.08 1.10 -8.56
N LYS A 982 -7.36 0.25 -7.54
CA LYS A 982 -6.33 -0.19 -6.57
C LYS A 982 -6.25 -1.71 -6.42
N PHE A 983 -5.03 -2.22 -6.29
CA PHE A 983 -4.71 -3.64 -6.09
C PHE A 983 -3.92 -3.83 -4.80
N HIS A 984 -4.41 -4.65 -3.86
CA HIS A 984 -3.74 -4.96 -2.60
C HIS A 984 -3.66 -6.48 -2.37
N SER A 985 -2.48 -7.00 -2.03
CA SER A 985 -2.35 -8.44 -1.76
C SER A 985 -1.27 -8.80 -0.73
N ASP A 986 -1.68 -9.69 0.18
CA ASP A 986 -0.85 -10.29 1.23
C ASP A 986 -0.56 -11.78 0.91
N SER A 987 -0.60 -12.14 -0.37
CA SER A 987 -0.46 -13.53 -0.85
C SER A 987 0.99 -14.02 -0.86
N THR A 988 1.27 -15.32 -1.06
CA THR A 988 2.68 -15.78 -1.22
C THR A 988 3.25 -15.36 -2.58
N ILE A 989 2.45 -15.44 -3.65
CA ILE A 989 2.78 -14.99 -5.02
C ILE A 989 1.61 -14.19 -5.60
N CYS A 990 1.84 -12.98 -6.13
CA CYS A 990 0.78 -12.15 -6.72
C CYS A 990 1.14 -11.54 -8.08
N ALA A 991 0.14 -11.41 -8.97
CA ALA A 991 0.27 -10.70 -10.26
C ALA A 991 -0.97 -9.85 -10.60
N GLY A 992 -0.81 -8.59 -11.04
CA GLY A 992 -1.99 -7.79 -11.40
C GLY A 992 -1.76 -6.49 -12.19
N ILE A 993 -2.84 -5.99 -12.78
CA ILE A 993 -2.86 -4.73 -13.54
C ILE A 993 -3.95 -3.83 -12.94
N CYS A 994 -3.58 -2.60 -12.58
CA CYS A 994 -4.52 -1.60 -12.07
C CYS A 994 -4.26 -0.22 -12.67
N SER A 995 -5.23 0.68 -12.66
CA SER A 995 -5.00 2.01 -13.23
C SER A 995 -4.30 2.96 -12.27
N GLU A 996 -4.40 2.84 -10.94
CA GLU A 996 -3.80 3.82 -10.01
C GLU A 996 -2.68 3.23 -9.14
N THR A 997 -3.01 2.45 -8.11
CA THR A 997 -2.04 2.05 -7.07
C THR A 997 -1.97 0.54 -6.89
N PHE A 998 -0.75 -0.01 -6.83
CA PHE A 998 -0.46 -1.43 -6.57
C PHE A 998 0.32 -1.57 -5.26
N HIS A 999 -0.19 -2.36 -4.31
CA HIS A 999 0.44 -2.60 -3.00
C HIS A 999 0.54 -4.11 -2.70
N SER A 1000 1.74 -4.62 -2.46
CA SER A 1000 1.94 -6.05 -2.17
C SER A 1000 2.96 -6.32 -1.07
N ASP A 1001 2.55 -7.11 -0.09
CA ASP A 1001 3.38 -7.63 1.01
C ASP A 1001 3.74 -9.11 0.76
N SER A 1002 3.60 -9.58 -0.48
CA SER A 1002 3.81 -10.97 -0.90
C SER A 1002 5.29 -11.41 -0.92
N THR A 1003 5.62 -12.70 -1.05
CA THR A 1003 7.02 -13.15 -1.23
C THR A 1003 7.55 -12.85 -2.64
N ILE A 1004 6.72 -13.05 -3.67
CA ILE A 1004 7.02 -12.74 -5.08
C ILE A 1004 5.86 -11.93 -5.70
N CYS A 1005 6.13 -10.78 -6.32
CA CYS A 1005 5.10 -9.93 -6.91
C CYS A 1005 5.44 -9.41 -8.33
N ALA A 1006 4.43 -9.28 -9.20
CA ALA A 1006 4.54 -8.65 -10.51
C ALA A 1006 3.34 -7.76 -10.87
N GLY A 1007 3.54 -6.50 -11.27
CA GLY A 1007 2.38 -5.64 -11.58
C GLY A 1007 2.60 -4.41 -12.46
N LEU A 1008 1.51 -3.94 -13.06
CA LEU A 1008 1.45 -2.77 -13.95
C LEU A 1008 0.44 -1.75 -13.40
N CYS A 1009 0.89 -0.52 -13.14
CA CYS A 1009 0.01 0.57 -12.68
C CYS A 1009 0.43 1.95 -13.19
N SER A 1010 -0.50 2.91 -13.28
CA SER A 1010 -0.19 4.22 -13.87
C SER A 1010 0.37 5.26 -12.89
N GLU A 1011 0.14 5.12 -11.58
CA GLU A 1011 0.57 6.13 -10.58
C GLU A 1011 1.63 5.59 -9.62
N THR A 1012 1.31 4.64 -8.72
CA THR A 1012 2.22 4.24 -7.62
C THR A 1012 2.33 2.72 -7.42
N PHE A 1013 3.56 2.21 -7.30
CA PHE A 1013 3.86 0.82 -6.96
C PHE A 1013 4.61 0.74 -5.63
N HIS A 1014 4.02 0.03 -4.66
CA HIS A 1014 4.54 -0.20 -3.32
C HIS A 1014 4.67 -1.70 -3.06
N SER A 1015 5.86 -2.17 -2.69
CA SER A 1015 6.03 -3.57 -2.33
C SER A 1015 7.16 -3.78 -1.34
N ASP A 1016 6.88 -4.64 -0.37
CA ASP A 1016 7.82 -5.14 0.63
C ASP A 1016 8.26 -6.59 0.33
N SER A 1017 8.05 -7.04 -0.93
CA SER A 1017 8.32 -8.40 -1.40
C SER A 1017 9.80 -8.72 -1.59
N THR A 1018 10.16 -10.01 -1.45
CA THR A 1018 11.54 -10.51 -1.61
C THR A 1018 12.02 -10.42 -3.07
N ILE A 1019 11.15 -10.72 -4.03
CA ILE A 1019 11.38 -10.59 -5.48
C ILE A 1019 10.22 -9.82 -6.10
N CYS A 1020 10.49 -8.70 -6.77
CA CYS A 1020 9.47 -7.85 -7.37
C CYS A 1020 9.81 -7.39 -8.80
N ALA A 1021 8.80 -7.29 -9.68
CA ALA A 1021 8.91 -6.69 -11.00
C ALA A 1021 7.69 -5.80 -11.30
N GLY A 1022 7.89 -4.49 -11.50
CA GLY A 1022 6.78 -3.57 -11.72
C GLY A 1022 7.09 -2.43 -12.69
N LEU A 1023 6.06 -1.91 -13.35
CA LEU A 1023 6.14 -0.73 -14.22
C LEU A 1023 5.12 0.31 -13.75
N CYS A 1024 5.59 1.51 -13.37
CA CYS A 1024 4.76 2.61 -12.88
C CYS A 1024 5.49 3.98 -12.92
N LYS A 1025 4.78 5.06 -12.55
CA LYS A 1025 5.28 6.44 -12.55
C LYS A 1025 6.07 6.82 -11.29
N VAL A 1026 5.77 6.22 -10.12
CA VAL A 1026 6.52 6.39 -8.86
C VAL A 1026 6.74 5.04 -8.17
N TYR A 1027 8.01 4.68 -7.96
CA TYR A 1027 8.42 3.40 -7.36
C TYR A 1027 8.99 3.60 -5.95
N LYS A 1028 8.45 2.93 -4.93
CA LYS A 1028 8.96 2.96 -3.55
C LYS A 1028 9.05 1.54 -2.98
N ARG A 1029 10.25 1.14 -2.57
CA ARG A 1029 10.54 -0.14 -1.91
C ARG A 1029 10.61 0.09 -0.40
N GLY A 1030 9.71 -0.52 0.37
CA GLY A 1030 9.86 -0.72 1.80
C GLY A 1030 10.55 -2.05 2.04
N GLY A 1031 11.42 -2.15 3.05
CA GLY A 1031 12.11 -3.40 3.38
C GLY A 1031 13.62 -3.24 3.50
N SER A 1032 14.12 -3.52 4.70
CA SER A 1032 15.52 -3.67 5.06
C SER A 1032 16.10 -4.95 4.45
N ALA A 1033 17.22 -4.82 3.73
CA ALA A 1033 18.03 -5.96 3.34
C ALA A 1033 19.04 -6.25 4.47
N SER A 1034 18.96 -7.42 5.11
CA SER A 1034 20.05 -7.94 5.92
C SER A 1034 21.05 -8.64 4.99
N LEU A 1035 22.24 -8.07 4.82
CA LEU A 1035 23.38 -8.77 4.25
C LEU A 1035 24.08 -9.53 5.39
N GLN A 1036 23.86 -10.83 5.51
CA GLN A 1036 24.74 -11.68 6.31
C GLN A 1036 25.99 -12.00 5.50
N TRP A 1037 27.12 -11.43 5.91
CA TRP A 1037 28.44 -11.87 5.46
C TRP A 1037 28.85 -13.08 6.30
N ALA A 1038 29.20 -14.18 5.64
CA ALA A 1038 29.72 -15.37 6.32
C ALA A 1038 31.12 -15.08 6.88
N GLY A 1039 31.19 -14.62 8.13
CA GLY A 1039 32.44 -14.43 8.86
C GLY A 1039 32.31 -13.47 10.04
N ASN A 1040 32.16 -14.03 11.24
CA ASN A 1040 32.09 -13.40 12.58
C ASN A 1040 30.78 -12.68 12.97
N GLN A 1041 30.21 -13.15 14.09
CA GLN A 1041 29.00 -12.64 14.74
C GLN A 1041 29.31 -11.42 15.64
N ASN A 1042 28.31 -10.51 15.76
CA ASN A 1042 28.11 -9.48 16.80
C ASN A 1042 28.42 -7.99 16.46
N ALA A 1043 27.67 -7.42 15.51
CA ALA A 1043 27.34 -5.99 15.51
C ALA A 1043 25.91 -5.77 14.98
N GLU A 1044 25.12 -4.96 15.68
CA GLU A 1044 23.77 -4.54 15.27
C GLU A 1044 23.82 -3.06 14.88
N ILE A 1045 23.35 -2.73 13.67
CA ILE A 1045 23.26 -1.36 13.16
C ILE A 1045 21.79 -1.05 12.92
N THR A 1046 21.29 0.00 13.56
CA THR A 1046 19.90 0.46 13.42
C THR A 1046 19.89 1.80 12.68
N VAL A 1047 19.03 1.92 11.67
CA VAL A 1047 18.83 3.14 10.88
C VAL A 1047 17.43 3.68 11.15
N GLU A 1048 17.33 4.89 11.70
CA GLU A 1048 16.04 5.58 11.89
C GLU A 1048 15.97 6.83 11.01
N ALA A 1049 14.87 6.96 10.26
CA ALA A 1049 14.53 8.17 9.51
C ALA A 1049 13.43 8.93 10.24
N LEU A 1050 13.73 10.15 10.70
CA LEU A 1050 12.79 11.01 11.42
C LEU A 1050 12.42 12.22 10.54
N VAL A 1051 11.11 12.48 10.45
CA VAL A 1051 10.56 13.68 9.80
C VAL A 1051 10.16 14.67 10.90
N PRO A 1052 10.85 15.82 11.05
CA PRO A 1052 10.47 16.79 12.06
C PRO A 1052 9.11 17.40 11.76
N LYS A 1053 8.37 17.78 12.81
CA LYS A 1053 6.99 18.31 12.72
C LYS A 1053 6.83 19.56 11.84
N ASP A 1054 7.93 20.26 11.53
CA ASP A 1054 7.95 21.47 10.71
C ASP A 1054 8.18 21.20 9.21
N ARG A 1055 8.33 19.94 8.79
CA ARG A 1055 8.56 19.49 7.40
C ARG A 1055 9.78 20.13 6.71
N SER A 1056 10.80 20.56 7.47
CA SER A 1056 11.96 21.27 6.91
C SER A 1056 13.07 20.38 6.31
N GLY A 1057 12.97 19.05 6.43
CA GLY A 1057 13.94 18.10 5.84
C GLY A 1057 13.80 16.67 6.37
N LEU A 1058 14.58 15.74 5.81
CA LEU A 1058 14.70 14.36 6.28
C LEU A 1058 15.96 14.25 7.17
N GLU A 1059 15.81 13.79 8.42
CA GLU A 1059 16.93 13.47 9.31
C GLU A 1059 17.13 11.95 9.33
N VAL A 1060 18.37 11.49 9.12
CA VAL A 1060 18.73 10.07 9.20
C VAL A 1060 19.74 9.90 10.35
N ARG A 1061 19.38 9.04 11.30
CA ARG A 1061 20.26 8.63 12.41
C ARG A 1061 20.76 7.21 12.19
N LEU A 1062 22.06 7.03 12.40
CA LEU A 1062 22.73 5.74 12.38
C LEU A 1062 23.29 5.47 13.77
N THR A 1063 22.88 4.38 14.38
CA THR A 1063 23.35 3.95 15.70
C THR A 1063 24.01 2.58 15.58
N ALA A 1064 25.29 2.49 15.99
CA ALA A 1064 26.02 1.24 16.05
C ALA A 1064 26.37 0.91 17.51
N ASN A 1065 26.01 -0.29 17.96
CA ASN A 1065 26.22 -0.71 19.34
C ASN A 1065 27.25 -1.86 19.39
N THR A 1066 28.39 -1.64 20.06
CA THR A 1066 29.43 -2.66 20.21
C THR A 1066 29.87 -2.82 21.68
N PRO A 1067 30.15 -4.04 22.17
CA PRO A 1067 30.42 -4.27 23.60
C PRO A 1067 31.70 -3.62 24.15
N LYS A 1068 32.59 -3.10 23.30
CA LYS A 1068 33.90 -2.56 23.70
C LYS A 1068 34.08 -1.05 23.55
N LEU A 1069 33.19 -0.34 22.84
CA LEU A 1069 33.38 1.09 22.53
C LEU A 1069 32.22 2.01 22.97
N GLY A 1070 31.09 1.46 23.46
CA GLY A 1070 29.91 2.25 23.79
C GLY A 1070 29.18 2.81 22.56
N ASN A 1071 27.99 3.38 22.77
CA ASN A 1071 27.12 3.88 21.68
C ASN A 1071 27.82 4.98 20.87
N VAL A 1072 27.93 4.79 19.55
CA VAL A 1072 28.34 5.84 18.61
C VAL A 1072 27.12 6.22 17.76
N GLU A 1073 26.75 7.50 17.82
CA GLU A 1073 25.59 8.08 17.13
C GLU A 1073 26.06 9.09 16.07
N LEU A 1074 25.64 8.91 14.81
CA LEU A 1074 25.91 9.82 13.70
C LEU A 1074 24.59 10.39 13.17
N THR A 1075 24.49 11.73 13.15
CA THR A 1075 23.31 12.47 12.68
C THR A 1075 23.66 13.27 11.42
N LEU A 1076 22.92 13.09 10.33
CA LEU A 1076 23.07 13.83 9.08
C LEU A 1076 21.83 14.68 8.81
N GLN A 1077 22.01 15.99 8.62
CA GLN A 1077 20.94 16.95 8.31
C GLN A 1077 21.16 17.63 6.95
N ASN A 1078 20.09 17.76 6.15
CA ASN A 1078 20.07 18.48 4.88
C ASN A 1078 19.54 19.92 5.08
N LYS A 1079 20.31 20.95 4.71
CA LYS A 1079 19.84 22.35 4.68
C LYS A 1079 19.47 22.74 3.25
N GLN A 1080 18.18 22.94 2.98
CA GLN A 1080 17.72 23.47 1.68
C GLN A 1080 17.81 25.00 1.63
N CYS A 1081 18.32 25.53 0.49
CA CYS A 1081 18.27 26.95 0.13
C CYS A 1081 16.82 27.41 -0.15
N SER A 1082 16.47 28.59 0.37
CA SER A 1082 15.20 29.27 0.15
C SER A 1082 15.14 29.96 -1.22
N THR A 1083 14.09 29.69 -2.00
CA THR A 1083 13.45 30.70 -2.85
C THR A 1083 11.94 30.46 -2.84
N THR A 1084 11.22 31.50 -2.44
CA THR A 1084 9.76 31.62 -2.41
C THR A 1084 9.27 32.16 -3.76
N GLU A 1085 8.44 31.40 -4.47
CA GLU A 1085 7.38 31.96 -5.32
C GLU A 1085 6.36 30.87 -5.69
N THR A 1086 5.09 31.19 -5.48
CA THR A 1086 3.91 30.35 -5.61
C THR A 1086 3.35 30.32 -7.03
N ASP A 1087 2.84 29.14 -7.40
CA ASP A 1087 1.91 28.80 -8.49
C ASP A 1087 2.44 28.76 -9.94
N TYR A 1088 2.65 27.54 -10.46
CA TYR A 1088 1.81 26.85 -11.47
C TYR A 1088 2.57 25.61 -12.01
N LEU A 1089 1.85 24.48 -12.13
CA LEU A 1089 2.34 23.15 -12.55
C LEU A 1089 3.28 23.19 -13.78
N GLY A 1090 4.57 22.98 -13.54
CA GLY A 1090 5.60 22.77 -14.55
C GLY A 1090 6.55 21.66 -14.13
N LEU A 1091 6.53 20.55 -14.88
CA LEU A 1091 7.48 19.46 -14.77
C LEU A 1091 8.88 19.95 -15.16
N VAL A 1092 9.78 20.04 -14.18
CA VAL A 1092 11.23 20.10 -14.37
C VAL A 1092 11.80 18.81 -13.77
N PRO A 1093 12.64 18.03 -14.47
CA PRO A 1093 13.27 16.86 -13.89
C PRO A 1093 14.31 17.31 -12.86
N CYS A 1094 14.03 17.06 -11.58
CA CYS A 1094 15.03 17.15 -10.51
C CYS A 1094 16.08 16.03 -10.68
N SER A 1095 17.08 16.27 -11.51
CA SER A 1095 18.36 15.54 -11.44
C SER A 1095 19.33 16.34 -10.56
N ARG A 1096 19.25 16.19 -9.23
CA ARG A 1096 20.31 16.56 -8.26
C ARG A 1096 19.91 16.26 -6.82
N SER A 1097 20.45 15.17 -6.29
CA SER A 1097 20.74 14.97 -4.86
C SER A 1097 22.02 14.15 -4.78
N PHE A 1098 23.13 14.75 -4.33
CA PHE A 1098 24.38 14.04 -4.04
C PHE A 1098 24.59 14.00 -2.53
N PHE A 1099 24.90 12.81 -2.01
CA PHE A 1099 25.51 12.67 -0.69
C PHE A 1099 27.01 12.98 -0.85
N THR A 1100 27.52 13.97 -0.12
CA THR A 1100 28.96 14.20 0.00
C THR A 1100 29.44 13.65 1.34
N CYS A 1101 30.32 12.66 1.32
CA CYS A 1101 31.12 12.27 2.49
C CYS A 1101 32.46 13.01 2.39
N SER A 1102 32.85 13.80 3.41
CA SER A 1102 34.15 14.45 3.44
C SER A 1102 35.23 13.48 3.95
N SER A 1103 36.42 13.57 3.36
CA SER A 1103 37.56 12.66 3.58
C SER A 1103 38.14 12.67 5.00
N THR A 1104 37.67 13.53 5.89
CA THR A 1104 38.12 13.64 7.28
C THR A 1104 37.39 12.69 8.24
N GLN A 1105 36.24 12.12 7.87
CA GLN A 1105 35.52 11.17 8.74
C GLN A 1105 35.83 9.69 8.46
N ILE A 1106 36.44 9.36 7.33
CA ILE A 1106 36.85 7.98 7.00
C ILE A 1106 38.14 7.55 7.74
N GLN A 1107 38.97 8.50 8.19
CA GLN A 1107 40.20 8.19 8.94
C GLN A 1107 39.96 7.72 10.39
N ALA A 1108 38.76 7.89 10.95
CA ALA A 1108 38.45 7.42 12.30
C ALA A 1108 37.93 5.97 12.35
N LEU A 1109 37.57 5.37 11.20
CA LEU A 1109 37.07 3.99 11.10
C LEU A 1109 38.11 3.00 10.55
N THR A 1110 39.28 3.49 10.12
CA THR A 1110 40.42 2.66 9.67
C THR A 1110 41.54 2.56 10.70
N ALA A 1111 41.36 3.11 11.91
CA ALA A 1111 42.33 3.05 13.01
C ALA A 1111 41.78 2.41 14.31
N ALA A 1112 40.80 1.52 14.20
CA ALA A 1112 40.31 0.64 15.28
C ALA A 1112 40.17 -0.80 14.80
#